data_AF-A0A670ISZ3-F1
#
_entry.id   AF-A0A670ISZ3-F1
#
_cell.length_a   1.000
_cell.length_b   1.000
_cell.length_c   1.000
_cell.angle_alpha   90.00
_cell.angle_beta   90.00
_cell.angle_gamma   90.00
#
_symmetry.space_group_name_H-M   'P 1'
#
loop_
_entity.id
_entity.type
_entity.pdbx_description
1 polymer ?
#
loop_
_entity_poly.entity_id
_entity_poly.type
_entity_poly.pdbx_seq_one_letter_code
_entity_poly.pdbx_strand_id
1 'polypeptide(L)'
;MLGICRGRRKFLAASLTLLFVPAVTWIYLFAGSFEDGKPVSLSPIESQPHSPRYTATSQRERESLEVRMREVEEENRALRKQLSLVQSRGLSHRRGNHSKTYSMEEGTGDSESLRAGIVAGNSSECGQQPAVEKCETIHVAIVCAGYNASRDVVTLVKSVLFHRRNPLHFHLIADAIAKQILATLFQTWMVPAVRIDFYDADELKSEVSWIPNKHYSGIYGLMKLVLTKTLPANLERVIVLDTDITFATDIAELWAVFHKFKGQQVLGLVENQSDWYLGNLWKNHRPWPALGRGYNTGVILLLLDKLRKMKWEQMWRLTAERELMSMLSTSLADQDIFNAVIKQNPFLVYQLPCFWNVQLSDHTRSEQCYRDVSDLKVIHWNSPKKLRVKNKHVEFFRNLYLTFLEYDGNLLRRELFGCPSEADVNSENLQKQLSELDEDDLCYEFRRERFTVHRTHLYFLHYEYESAPDNTDVTLVAQLSMDRLQMLEAICKHWEGPISLALYLSDAEAQQFLRYAQGSEVLMSRHNVGYHIVYKEGQFYPVNLLRNVAMKHISTPYMFLSDIDFLPMYGLYEYLRKSVVQLDLANTKKALIVPAFETLRYRLSFPKSKAELLSMLDMGTLFTFRYHVWTKGHAPTNFAKWRTATTPYRVEWEADFEPYVVVRQDCPEYDRRFVGFGWNKVAHIMELDAQEYEFTVLPNAYMIHMPHAPSFDITKFRSNKQYRICLKTLKEEFQQDMSRRYGFAALKYLTAENNS
;
A
#
# COMPACT_ATOMS: atom_id res chain seq x y z
N MET A 1 -19.15 58.99 -30.04
CA MET A 1 -18.12 59.37 -29.05
C MET A 1 -18.74 59.40 -27.66
N LEU A 2 -18.43 58.39 -26.83
CA LEU A 2 -18.58 58.33 -25.35
C LEU A 2 -18.53 56.84 -24.96
N GLY A 3 -17.32 56.30 -24.80
CA GLY A 3 -17.13 54.87 -24.51
C GLY A 3 -15.73 54.47 -24.07
N ILE A 4 -14.87 55.42 -23.70
CA ILE A 4 -13.48 55.16 -23.29
C ILE A 4 -13.19 55.93 -22.01
N CYS A 5 -13.80 55.51 -20.88
CA CYS A 5 -13.43 56.07 -19.56
C CYS A 5 -13.81 55.18 -18.36
N ARG A 6 -13.82 53.84 -18.51
CA ARG A 6 -14.03 52.91 -17.37
C ARG A 6 -12.98 51.81 -17.21
N GLY A 7 -12.01 51.68 -18.12
CA GLY A 7 -10.95 50.66 -18.05
C GLY A 7 -9.66 51.07 -17.32
N ARG A 8 -9.39 52.36 -17.11
CA ARG A 8 -8.09 52.84 -16.60
C ARG A 8 -7.96 52.99 -15.08
N ARG A 9 -9.05 52.89 -14.30
CA ARG A 9 -8.99 53.01 -12.82
C ARG A 9 -8.71 51.68 -12.09
N LYS A 10 -8.89 50.53 -12.73
CA LYS A 10 -8.62 49.22 -12.09
C LYS A 10 -7.17 48.72 -12.26
N PHE A 11 -6.43 49.23 -13.25
CA PHE A 11 -5.02 48.86 -13.46
C PHE A 11 -4.02 49.63 -12.59
N LEU A 12 -4.35 50.88 -12.20
CA LEU A 12 -3.51 51.69 -11.30
C LEU A 12 -3.60 51.26 -9.83
N ALA A 13 -4.74 50.73 -9.37
CA ALA A 13 -4.90 50.23 -8.00
C ALA A 13 -4.17 48.90 -7.76
N ALA A 14 -4.07 48.04 -8.78
CA ALA A 14 -3.37 46.75 -8.68
C ALA A 14 -1.84 46.87 -8.79
N SER A 15 -1.32 47.97 -9.37
CA SER A 15 0.12 48.18 -9.55
C SER A 15 0.79 48.81 -8.32
N LEU A 16 0.03 49.45 -7.42
CA LEU A 16 0.54 50.03 -6.17
C LEU A 16 0.63 49.02 -5.01
N THR A 17 -0.07 47.89 -5.08
CA THR A 17 -0.04 46.84 -4.05
C THR A 17 1.15 45.88 -4.21
N LEU A 18 1.73 45.79 -5.41
CA LEU A 18 2.87 44.91 -5.72
C LEU A 18 4.25 45.48 -5.33
N LEU A 19 4.33 46.77 -4.97
CA LEU A 19 5.59 47.42 -4.57
C LEU A 19 5.73 47.64 -3.05
N PHE A 20 4.63 47.61 -2.29
CA PHE A 20 4.68 47.92 -0.84
C PHE A 20 4.82 46.72 0.09
N VAL A 21 4.54 45.50 -0.38
CA VAL A 21 4.67 44.28 0.44
C VAL A 21 6.14 43.86 0.67
N PRO A 22 7.06 43.93 -0.32
CA PRO A 22 8.45 43.50 -0.10
C PRO A 22 9.23 44.44 0.82
N ALA A 23 8.94 45.75 0.80
CA ALA A 23 9.68 46.77 1.55
C ALA A 23 9.41 46.71 3.06
N VAL A 24 8.19 46.34 3.49
CA VAL A 24 7.83 46.25 4.91
C VAL A 24 8.42 44.97 5.54
N THR A 25 8.52 43.87 4.79
CA THR A 25 9.22 42.65 5.23
C THR A 25 10.73 42.84 5.35
N TRP A 26 11.33 43.71 4.53
CA TRP A 26 12.77 44.00 4.59
C TRP A 26 13.15 44.85 5.82
N ILE A 27 12.29 45.78 6.22
CA ILE A 27 12.50 46.60 7.43
C ILE A 27 12.30 45.77 8.71
N TYR A 28 11.38 44.80 8.70
CA TYR A 28 11.15 43.92 9.86
C TYR A 28 12.26 42.89 10.09
N LEU A 29 13.02 42.53 9.05
CA LEU A 29 14.13 41.56 9.14
C LEU A 29 15.49 42.18 9.51
N PHE A 30 15.65 43.50 9.39
CA PHE A 30 16.91 44.20 9.72
C PHE A 30 16.86 45.00 11.03
N ALA A 31 15.70 45.26 11.61
CA ALA A 31 15.57 46.05 12.85
C ALA A 31 15.81 45.25 14.16
N GLY A 32 16.17 43.96 14.08
CA GLY A 32 16.43 43.12 15.25
C GLY A 32 17.91 42.78 15.50
N SER A 33 18.82 43.36 14.74
CA SER A 33 20.26 43.16 14.92
C SER A 33 20.94 44.52 15.05
N PHE A 34 21.73 44.64 16.13
CA PHE A 34 22.56 45.76 16.58
C PHE A 34 21.90 46.79 17.50
N GLU A 35 22.11 46.61 18.81
CA GLU A 35 22.73 47.66 19.63
C GLU A 35 23.86 47.08 20.49
N ASP A 36 25.03 47.65 20.26
CA ASP A 36 26.17 47.94 21.14
C ASP A 36 26.87 46.90 22.02
N GLY A 37 28.19 46.83 21.82
CA GLY A 37 29.12 45.99 22.55
C GLY A 37 30.08 46.74 23.48
N LYS A 38 30.78 45.96 24.32
CA LYS A 38 32.25 45.96 24.51
C LYS A 38 32.66 44.85 25.50
N PRO A 39 33.93 44.41 25.47
CA PRO A 39 34.37 43.13 26.01
C PRO A 39 34.79 43.23 27.48
N VAL A 40 34.63 42.15 28.23
CA VAL A 40 35.34 41.95 29.49
C VAL A 40 36.14 40.66 29.39
N SER A 41 37.46 40.82 29.41
CA SER A 41 38.46 39.76 29.58
C SER A 41 38.64 39.52 31.07
N LEU A 42 38.58 38.26 31.52
CA LEU A 42 39.31 37.76 32.68
C LEU A 42 39.78 36.33 32.39
N SER A 43 41.05 36.09 32.64
CA SER A 43 41.81 34.86 32.38
C SER A 43 41.89 33.97 33.65
N PRO A 44 42.70 32.89 33.68
CA PRO A 44 42.29 31.51 33.95
C PRO A 44 42.44 31.07 35.43
N ILE A 45 41.61 30.12 35.90
CA ILE A 45 41.87 29.35 37.13
C ILE A 45 41.46 27.87 36.93
N GLU A 46 42.36 26.99 37.34
CA GLU A 46 42.37 25.53 37.24
C GLU A 46 41.41 24.78 38.20
N SER A 47 41.15 23.52 37.82
CA SER A 47 40.87 22.31 38.64
C SER A 47 39.47 22.05 39.26
N GLN A 48 38.72 21.14 38.60
CA GLN A 48 37.81 20.03 39.03
C GLN A 48 36.95 20.08 40.32
N PRO A 49 35.94 19.19 40.50
CA PRO A 49 34.93 18.63 39.58
C PRO A 49 33.49 18.89 40.11
N HIS A 50 32.45 18.71 39.25
CA HIS A 50 31.05 18.32 39.54
C HIS A 50 30.03 18.99 38.58
N SER A 51 29.18 18.13 38.02
CA SER A 51 28.02 18.25 37.10
C SER A 51 27.35 19.62 36.89
N PRO A 52 27.00 20.04 35.65
CA PRO A 52 26.07 21.14 35.43
C PRO A 52 24.64 20.69 35.08
N ARG A 53 23.68 21.31 35.76
CA ARG A 53 22.23 21.30 35.52
C ARG A 53 21.88 22.09 34.26
N TYR A 54 20.88 21.60 33.52
CA TYR A 54 20.27 22.23 32.34
C TYR A 54 19.54 23.55 32.68
N THR A 55 19.54 24.46 31.71
CA THR A 55 19.13 25.87 31.77
C THR A 55 17.61 26.09 31.79
N ALA A 56 17.18 27.16 32.47
CA ALA A 56 15.80 27.53 32.82
C ALA A 56 14.83 27.81 31.64
N THR A 57 15.31 27.88 30.40
CA THR A 57 14.47 28.14 29.21
C THR A 57 13.67 26.91 28.78
N SER A 58 14.18 25.68 28.98
CA SER A 58 13.44 24.46 28.60
C SER A 58 12.32 24.11 29.58
N GLN A 59 12.34 24.68 30.79
CA GLN A 59 11.35 24.39 31.82
C GLN A 59 10.04 25.14 31.55
N ARG A 60 10.10 26.39 31.08
CA ARG A 60 8.92 27.15 30.65
C ARG A 60 8.22 26.55 29.43
N GLU A 61 8.97 26.04 28.45
CA GLU A 61 8.39 25.37 27.29
C GLU A 61 7.73 24.04 27.69
N ARG A 62 8.32 23.30 28.63
CA ARG A 62 7.76 22.06 29.16
C ARG A 62 6.50 22.29 29.99
N GLU A 63 6.49 23.32 30.84
CA GLU A 63 5.31 23.75 31.60
C GLU A 63 4.19 24.25 30.67
N SER A 64 4.53 25.00 29.61
CA SER A 64 3.56 25.43 28.60
C SER A 64 2.97 24.25 27.83
N LEU A 65 3.78 23.24 27.49
CA LEU A 65 3.31 22.02 26.83
C LEU A 65 2.42 21.18 27.75
N GLU A 66 2.77 21.07 29.03
CA GLU A 66 1.98 20.35 30.03
C GLU A 66 0.63 21.03 30.30
N VAL A 67 0.58 22.36 30.35
CA VAL A 67 -0.68 23.11 30.46
C VAL A 67 -1.55 22.87 29.22
N ARG A 68 -0.96 22.93 28.03
CA ARG A 68 -1.68 22.73 26.76
C ARG A 68 -2.15 21.28 26.59
N MET A 69 -1.40 20.30 27.09
CA MET A 69 -1.84 18.91 27.15
C MET A 69 -3.01 18.72 28.11
N ARG A 70 -2.99 19.36 29.29
CA ARG A 70 -4.12 19.31 30.24
C ARG A 70 -5.37 19.97 29.67
N GLU A 71 -5.24 21.10 28.98
CA GLU A 71 -6.36 21.75 28.29
C GLU A 71 -6.97 20.82 27.22
N VAL A 72 -6.14 20.18 26.40
CA VAL A 72 -6.60 19.20 25.38
C VAL A 72 -7.21 17.95 26.02
N GLU A 73 -6.71 17.49 27.17
CA GLU A 73 -7.30 16.38 27.91
C GLU A 73 -8.65 16.73 28.54
N GLU A 74 -8.80 17.95 29.08
CA GLU A 74 -10.07 18.46 29.59
C GLU A 74 -11.09 18.67 28.47
N GLU A 75 -10.66 19.20 27.32
CA GLU A 75 -11.50 19.37 26.13
C GLU A 75 -11.95 18.01 25.57
N ASN A 76 -11.04 17.03 25.51
CA ASN A 76 -11.40 15.64 25.15
C ASN A 76 -12.34 14.99 26.18
N ARG A 77 -12.17 15.28 27.47
CA ARG A 77 -13.07 14.78 28.53
C ARG A 77 -14.45 15.44 28.44
N ALA A 78 -14.51 16.72 28.09
CA ALA A 78 -15.75 17.45 27.84
C ALA A 78 -16.47 16.95 26.57
N LEU A 79 -15.73 16.70 25.48
CA LEU A 79 -16.24 16.10 24.25
C LEU A 79 -16.78 14.68 24.50
N ARG A 80 -16.08 13.86 25.28
CA ARG A 80 -16.57 12.53 25.70
C ARG A 80 -17.84 12.62 26.55
N LYS A 81 -17.94 13.60 27.45
CA LYS A 81 -19.17 13.87 28.21
C LYS A 81 -20.31 14.33 27.29
N GLN A 82 -20.05 15.19 26.31
CA GLN A 82 -21.04 15.60 25.32
C GLN A 82 -21.50 14.44 24.44
N LEU A 83 -20.58 13.58 23.98
CA LEU A 83 -20.90 12.35 23.25
C LEU A 83 -21.75 11.39 24.10
N SER A 84 -21.45 11.24 25.39
CA SER A 84 -22.27 10.43 26.30
C SER A 84 -23.67 11.04 26.54
N LEU A 85 -23.78 12.37 26.56
CA LEU A 85 -25.07 13.08 26.69
C LEU A 85 -25.91 12.96 25.40
N VAL A 86 -25.27 12.97 24.23
CA VAL A 86 -25.92 12.76 22.92
C VAL A 86 -26.40 11.31 22.79
N GLN A 87 -25.62 10.33 23.26
CA GLN A 87 -26.03 8.93 23.35
C GLN A 87 -27.18 8.73 24.35
N SER A 88 -27.20 9.47 25.47
CA SER A 88 -28.31 9.40 26.44
C SER A 88 -29.62 10.04 25.94
N ARG A 89 -29.55 11.06 25.05
CA ARG A 89 -30.73 11.68 24.42
C ARG A 89 -31.30 10.88 23.25
N GLY A 90 -30.51 9.99 22.63
CA GLY A 90 -30.97 9.05 21.62
C GLY A 90 -31.84 7.90 22.18
N LEU A 91 -31.83 7.71 23.51
CA LEU A 91 -32.55 6.65 24.21
C LEU A 91 -33.84 7.12 24.92
N SER A 92 -34.20 8.41 24.82
CA SER A 92 -35.35 9.00 25.54
C SER A 92 -36.65 9.13 24.72
N HIS A 93 -36.75 8.58 23.51
CA HIS A 93 -38.05 8.44 22.82
C HIS A 93 -38.37 6.98 22.48
N ARG A 94 -39.25 6.41 23.35
CA ARG A 94 -39.81 5.04 23.42
C ARG A 94 -39.06 4.17 24.44
N ARG A 95 -39.60 3.77 25.59
CA ARG A 95 -40.99 3.68 26.08
C ARG A 95 -40.98 3.54 27.62
N GLY A 96 -41.98 4.08 28.29
CA GLY A 96 -42.27 3.75 29.68
C GLY A 96 -42.88 2.34 29.83
N ASN A 97 -42.52 1.73 30.97
CA ASN A 97 -43.16 0.61 31.70
C ASN A 97 -43.41 -0.72 30.97
N HIS A 98 -42.57 -1.73 31.24
CA HIS A 98 -42.81 -2.62 32.39
C HIS A 98 -41.61 -3.56 32.69
N SER A 99 -41.50 -3.84 33.98
CA SER A 99 -40.57 -4.69 34.74
C SER A 99 -40.44 -6.14 34.26
N LYS A 100 -39.20 -6.65 34.13
CA LYS A 100 -38.60 -7.75 34.95
C LYS A 100 -37.27 -8.24 34.35
N THR A 101 -36.33 -8.48 35.27
CA THR A 101 -35.09 -9.29 35.25
C THR A 101 -34.71 -10.07 33.98
N TYR A 102 -33.43 -9.99 33.58
CA TYR A 102 -32.77 -11.04 32.81
C TYR A 102 -31.36 -11.35 33.34
N SER A 103 -31.14 -12.65 33.50
CA SER A 103 -29.88 -13.38 33.64
C SER A 103 -29.83 -14.37 32.47
N MET A 104 -28.62 -14.53 31.91
CA MET A 104 -28.09 -15.65 31.09
C MET A 104 -28.59 -15.93 29.67
N GLU A 105 -27.59 -16.15 28.80
CA GLU A 105 -27.32 -17.26 27.85
C GLU A 105 -28.45 -17.96 27.05
N GLU A 106 -28.06 -18.35 25.83
CA GLU A 106 -28.66 -19.34 24.91
C GLU A 106 -30.08 -19.00 24.38
N GLY A 107 -30.51 -19.32 23.16
CA GLY A 107 -30.08 -20.23 22.12
C GLY A 107 -31.36 -20.67 21.38
N THR A 108 -31.31 -20.67 20.04
CA THR A 108 -32.21 -21.39 19.10
C THR A 108 -33.71 -21.02 19.00
N GLY A 109 -34.25 -21.22 17.79
CA GLY A 109 -35.60 -21.79 17.63
C GLY A 109 -36.67 -20.90 17.03
N ASP A 110 -37.02 -21.20 15.78
CA ASP A 110 -38.37 -21.27 15.20
C ASP A 110 -39.43 -20.23 15.57
N SER A 111 -39.83 -19.43 14.58
CA SER A 111 -41.24 -19.08 14.40
C SER A 111 -41.58 -18.67 12.96
N GLU A 112 -41.47 -19.60 12.01
CA GLU A 112 -42.18 -19.53 10.72
C GLU A 112 -43.45 -20.37 10.77
N SER A 113 -44.40 -20.02 11.65
CA SER A 113 -45.70 -20.70 11.68
C SER A 113 -46.77 -19.90 12.41
N LEU A 114 -47.03 -18.64 12.01
CA LEU A 114 -48.27 -17.94 12.42
C LEU A 114 -48.50 -16.69 11.56
N ARG A 115 -48.88 -16.90 10.30
CA ARG A 115 -49.71 -15.96 9.50
C ARG A 115 -50.23 -16.61 8.22
N ALA A 116 -50.79 -17.82 8.34
CA ALA A 116 -51.70 -18.35 7.33
C ALA A 116 -53.13 -18.07 7.82
N GLY A 117 -53.72 -16.97 7.35
CA GLY A 117 -55.11 -16.66 7.68
C GLY A 117 -55.43 -15.19 7.43
N ILE A 118 -56.20 -14.97 6.36
CA ILE A 118 -56.94 -13.74 6.03
C ILE A 118 -56.07 -12.64 5.38
N VAL A 119 -55.92 -12.71 4.05
CA VAL A 119 -56.48 -11.73 3.10
C VAL A 119 -56.52 -12.41 1.71
N ALA A 120 -57.70 -12.84 1.29
CA ALA A 120 -58.00 -13.06 -0.12
C ALA A 120 -58.34 -11.69 -0.73
N GLY A 121 -57.57 -11.23 -1.71
CA GLY A 121 -57.84 -9.98 -2.41
C GLY A 121 -56.71 -9.57 -3.35
N ASN A 122 -56.92 -9.79 -4.65
CA ASN A 122 -56.13 -9.38 -5.81
C ASN A 122 -55.08 -8.27 -5.57
N SER A 123 -53.80 -8.60 -5.71
CA SER A 123 -52.80 -7.64 -6.20
C SER A 123 -51.60 -8.37 -6.80
N SER A 124 -51.39 -8.13 -8.10
CA SER A 124 -50.17 -8.26 -8.91
C SER A 124 -49.11 -9.28 -8.46
N GLU A 125 -48.89 -10.31 -9.28
CA GLU A 125 -47.67 -11.12 -9.32
C GLU A 125 -46.43 -10.20 -9.45
N CYS A 126 -45.86 -9.81 -8.32
CA CYS A 126 -44.49 -9.33 -8.28
C CYS A 126 -43.61 -10.58 -8.35
N GLY A 127 -43.22 -10.98 -9.56
CA GLY A 127 -42.41 -12.19 -9.79
C GLY A 127 -41.17 -12.16 -8.89
N GLN A 128 -41.14 -13.04 -7.88
CA GLN A 128 -39.97 -13.25 -7.05
C GLN A 128 -38.84 -13.71 -7.98
N GLN A 129 -37.80 -12.90 -8.13
CA GLN A 129 -36.59 -13.36 -8.82
C GLN A 129 -36.04 -14.56 -8.03
N PRO A 130 -35.56 -15.62 -8.70
CA PRO A 130 -34.94 -16.74 -8.00
C PRO A 130 -33.79 -16.21 -7.16
N ALA A 131 -33.88 -16.38 -5.84
CA ALA A 131 -32.83 -15.97 -4.93
C ALA A 131 -31.60 -16.85 -5.15
N VAL A 132 -30.41 -16.25 -5.19
CA VAL A 132 -29.13 -16.99 -5.18
C VAL A 132 -29.02 -17.68 -3.82
N GLU A 133 -28.71 -18.97 -3.81
CA GLU A 133 -28.57 -19.69 -2.55
C GLU A 133 -27.42 -19.10 -1.73
N LYS A 134 -27.61 -18.96 -0.41
CA LYS A 134 -26.68 -18.24 0.49
C LYS A 134 -25.21 -18.68 0.34
N CYS A 135 -24.97 -19.98 0.15
CA CYS A 135 -23.64 -20.55 0.06
C CYS A 135 -23.25 -20.97 -1.36
N GLU A 136 -24.03 -20.56 -2.36
CA GLU A 136 -23.61 -20.66 -3.75
C GLU A 136 -22.41 -19.74 -3.98
N THR A 137 -21.33 -20.28 -4.57
CA THR A 137 -20.14 -19.51 -4.91
C THR A 137 -20.36 -18.75 -6.21
N ILE A 138 -20.15 -17.42 -6.16
CA ILE A 138 -20.22 -16.55 -7.33
C ILE A 138 -18.85 -16.48 -7.98
N HIS A 139 -18.78 -16.86 -9.25
CA HIS A 139 -17.54 -16.87 -10.03
C HIS A 139 -17.37 -15.56 -10.81
N VAL A 140 -16.22 -14.91 -10.65
CA VAL A 140 -15.89 -13.63 -11.27
C VAL A 140 -14.56 -13.75 -12.02
N ALA A 141 -14.55 -13.50 -13.33
CA ALA A 141 -13.34 -13.50 -14.14
C ALA A 141 -12.88 -12.06 -14.44
N ILE A 142 -11.58 -11.81 -14.30
CA ILE A 142 -10.96 -10.49 -14.51
C ILE A 142 -9.64 -10.69 -15.26
N VAL A 143 -9.40 -9.86 -16.28
CA VAL A 143 -8.08 -9.74 -16.91
C VAL A 143 -7.34 -8.59 -16.22
N CYS A 144 -6.22 -8.89 -15.58
CA CYS A 144 -5.46 -7.92 -14.80
C CYS A 144 -3.96 -8.10 -15.04
N ALA A 145 -3.35 -7.19 -15.80
CA ALA A 145 -1.94 -7.25 -16.14
C ALA A 145 -1.22 -5.93 -15.83
N GLY A 146 0.00 -6.05 -15.30
CA GLY A 146 0.85 -4.94 -14.93
C GLY A 146 0.47 -4.22 -13.64
N TYR A 147 1.29 -3.24 -13.28
CA TYR A 147 1.23 -2.52 -12.01
C TYR A 147 -0.07 -1.71 -11.83
N ASN A 148 -0.53 -1.02 -12.88
CA ASN A 148 -1.68 -0.13 -12.79
C ASN A 148 -2.98 -0.92 -12.58
N ALA A 149 -3.19 -1.96 -13.39
CA ALA A 149 -4.37 -2.82 -13.25
C ALA A 149 -4.41 -3.50 -11.89
N SER A 150 -3.24 -3.94 -11.37
CA SER A 150 -3.13 -4.55 -10.05
C SER A 150 -3.53 -3.61 -8.92
N ARG A 151 -3.37 -2.29 -9.08
CA ARG A 151 -3.91 -1.30 -8.12
C ARG A 151 -5.40 -1.06 -8.32
N ASP A 152 -5.84 -0.90 -9.58
CA ASP A 152 -7.23 -0.57 -9.89
C ASP A 152 -8.19 -1.69 -9.45
N VAL A 153 -7.79 -2.95 -9.65
CA VAL A 153 -8.60 -4.12 -9.29
C VAL A 153 -8.87 -4.19 -7.77
N VAL A 154 -8.01 -3.63 -6.92
CA VAL A 154 -8.24 -3.58 -5.47
C VAL A 154 -9.50 -2.78 -5.15
N THR A 155 -9.72 -1.65 -5.83
CA THR A 155 -10.90 -0.81 -5.62
C THR A 155 -12.17 -1.52 -6.07
N LEU A 156 -12.12 -2.20 -7.22
CA LEU A 156 -13.20 -3.06 -7.69
C LEU A 156 -13.54 -4.12 -6.63
N VAL A 157 -12.54 -4.89 -6.20
CA VAL A 157 -12.72 -5.99 -5.24
C VAL A 157 -13.28 -5.47 -3.92
N LYS A 158 -12.79 -4.34 -3.39
CA LYS A 158 -13.38 -3.72 -2.19
C LYS A 158 -14.85 -3.39 -2.37
N SER A 159 -15.23 -2.79 -3.50
CA SER A 159 -16.64 -2.45 -3.76
C SER A 159 -17.54 -3.68 -3.83
N VAL A 160 -17.05 -4.78 -4.43
CA VAL A 160 -17.78 -6.06 -4.48
C VAL A 160 -17.87 -6.66 -3.07
N LEU A 161 -16.76 -6.74 -2.34
CA LEU A 161 -16.70 -7.34 -1.00
C LEU A 161 -17.55 -6.59 0.01
N PHE A 162 -17.62 -5.26 -0.09
CA PHE A 162 -18.43 -4.43 0.81
C PHE A 162 -19.92 -4.76 0.75
N HIS A 163 -20.43 -5.14 -0.43
CA HIS A 163 -21.84 -5.45 -0.64
C HIS A 163 -22.16 -6.96 -0.63
N ARG A 164 -21.14 -7.83 -0.57
CA ARG A 164 -21.28 -9.26 -0.81
C ARG A 164 -22.11 -9.96 0.28
N ARG A 165 -22.87 -10.98 -0.13
CA ARG A 165 -23.56 -11.93 0.77
C ARG A 165 -23.27 -13.40 0.49
N ASN A 166 -22.43 -13.67 -0.51
CA ASN A 166 -22.11 -15.01 -1.01
C ASN A 166 -20.58 -15.22 -1.06
N PRO A 167 -20.10 -16.48 -0.98
CA PRO A 167 -18.71 -16.81 -1.28
C PRO A 167 -18.34 -16.35 -2.69
N LEU A 168 -17.10 -15.87 -2.87
CA LEU A 168 -16.60 -15.40 -4.16
C LEU A 168 -15.42 -16.25 -4.61
N HIS A 169 -15.37 -16.56 -5.90
CA HIS A 169 -14.20 -17.13 -6.54
C HIS A 169 -13.77 -16.22 -7.70
N PHE A 170 -12.63 -15.54 -7.52
CA PHE A 170 -12.02 -14.74 -8.57
C PHE A 170 -11.07 -15.57 -9.44
N HIS A 171 -11.30 -15.52 -10.74
CA HIS A 171 -10.46 -16.12 -11.77
C HIS A 171 -9.66 -15.00 -12.46
N LEU A 172 -8.37 -14.92 -12.20
CA LEU A 172 -7.54 -13.81 -12.66
C LEU A 172 -6.61 -14.25 -13.81
N ILE A 173 -6.85 -13.73 -15.01
CA ILE A 173 -5.84 -13.81 -16.09
C ILE A 173 -4.83 -12.70 -15.83
N ALA A 174 -3.60 -13.08 -15.50
CA ALA A 174 -2.58 -12.16 -15.02
C ALA A 174 -1.21 -12.45 -15.64
N ASP A 175 -0.43 -11.39 -15.88
CA ASP A 175 1.00 -11.51 -16.17
C ASP A 175 1.78 -11.85 -14.89
N ALA A 176 3.06 -12.21 -15.04
CA ALA A 176 3.88 -12.66 -13.92
C ALA A 176 3.90 -11.66 -12.75
N ILE A 177 3.99 -10.35 -13.06
CA ILE A 177 4.04 -9.32 -12.04
C ILE A 177 2.69 -9.10 -11.35
N ALA A 178 1.58 -9.04 -12.08
CA ALA A 178 0.27 -8.91 -11.46
C ALA A 178 -0.07 -10.13 -10.61
N LYS A 179 0.31 -11.34 -11.05
CA LYS A 179 0.20 -12.57 -10.26
C LYS A 179 0.97 -12.45 -8.95
N GLN A 180 2.23 -12.02 -8.98
CA GLN A 180 3.05 -11.87 -7.77
C GLN A 180 2.43 -10.85 -6.78
N ILE A 181 1.98 -9.70 -7.30
CA ILE A 181 1.35 -8.65 -6.50
C ILE A 181 0.06 -9.14 -5.87
N LEU A 182 -0.86 -9.67 -6.68
CA LEU A 182 -2.21 -10.04 -6.24
C LEU A 182 -2.20 -11.31 -5.39
N ALA A 183 -1.34 -12.29 -5.67
CA ALA A 183 -1.20 -13.47 -4.82
C ALA A 183 -0.76 -13.06 -3.41
N THR A 184 0.27 -12.20 -3.30
CA THR A 184 0.73 -11.68 -2.02
C THR A 184 -0.37 -10.86 -1.33
N LEU A 185 -1.06 -9.99 -2.09
CA LEU A 185 -2.12 -9.16 -1.55
C LEU A 185 -3.24 -10.02 -0.98
N PHE A 186 -3.83 -10.94 -1.74
CA PHE A 186 -4.95 -11.74 -1.28
C PHE A 186 -4.56 -12.73 -0.17
N GLN A 187 -3.37 -13.34 -0.25
CA GLN A 187 -2.84 -14.21 0.81
C GLN A 187 -2.69 -13.45 2.12
N THR A 188 -2.14 -12.23 2.08
CA THR A 188 -1.98 -11.41 3.29
C THR A 188 -3.27 -10.67 3.67
N TRP A 189 -4.23 -10.53 2.75
CA TRP A 189 -5.54 -9.94 3.05
C TRP A 189 -6.41 -10.91 3.83
N MET A 190 -6.33 -12.23 3.57
CA MET A 190 -7.06 -13.27 4.31
C MET A 190 -8.56 -12.96 4.43
N VAL A 191 -9.21 -12.62 3.32
CA VAL A 191 -10.66 -12.35 3.30
C VAL A 191 -11.41 -13.69 3.38
N PRO A 192 -12.29 -13.92 4.37
CA PRO A 192 -13.01 -15.19 4.51
C PRO A 192 -13.86 -15.51 3.29
N ALA A 193 -13.98 -16.79 2.93
CA ALA A 193 -14.78 -17.30 1.80
C ALA A 193 -14.54 -16.56 0.47
N VAL A 194 -13.29 -16.19 0.22
CA VAL A 194 -12.79 -15.69 -1.07
C VAL A 194 -11.70 -16.63 -1.57
N ARG A 195 -11.89 -17.18 -2.76
CA ARG A 195 -10.88 -17.97 -3.46
C ARG A 195 -10.35 -17.22 -4.67
N ILE A 196 -9.05 -17.35 -4.93
CA ILE A 196 -8.39 -16.75 -6.10
C ILE A 196 -7.64 -17.85 -6.86
N ASP A 197 -7.96 -18.02 -8.14
CA ASP A 197 -7.19 -18.87 -9.06
C ASP A 197 -6.57 -17.97 -10.16
N PHE A 198 -5.28 -18.19 -10.46
CA PHE A 198 -4.53 -17.42 -11.47
C PHE A 198 -4.32 -18.23 -12.75
N TYR A 199 -4.44 -17.55 -13.89
CA TYR A 199 -4.19 -18.09 -15.23
C TYR A 199 -3.13 -17.22 -15.91
N ASP A 200 -2.08 -17.85 -16.43
CA ASP A 200 -0.94 -17.15 -16.99
C ASP A 200 -1.29 -16.47 -18.33
N ALA A 201 -1.21 -15.14 -18.37
CA ALA A 201 -1.50 -14.38 -19.58
C ALA A 201 -0.47 -14.59 -20.69
N ASP A 202 0.78 -14.93 -20.34
CA ASP A 202 1.84 -15.17 -21.33
C ASP A 202 1.61 -16.48 -22.08
N GLU A 203 1.08 -17.51 -21.42
CA GLU A 203 0.67 -18.77 -22.05
C GLU A 203 -0.51 -18.59 -23.04
N LEU A 204 -1.36 -17.59 -22.81
CA LEU A 204 -2.54 -17.31 -23.63
C LEU A 204 -2.26 -16.33 -24.77
N LYS A 205 -1.10 -15.68 -24.76
CA LYS A 205 -0.75 -14.57 -25.67
C LYS A 205 -0.86 -14.97 -27.14
N SER A 206 -0.39 -16.16 -27.51
CA SER A 206 -0.40 -16.67 -28.88
C SER A 206 -1.82 -16.88 -29.44
N GLU A 207 -2.82 -17.03 -28.58
CA GLU A 207 -4.20 -17.27 -29.00
C GLU A 207 -4.83 -16.03 -29.64
N VAL A 208 -4.36 -14.84 -29.28
CA VAL A 208 -4.95 -13.55 -29.68
C VAL A 208 -3.95 -12.59 -30.33
N SER A 209 -2.64 -12.83 -30.24
CA SER A 209 -1.60 -11.91 -30.74
C SER A 209 -1.63 -11.67 -32.25
N TRP A 210 -2.28 -12.56 -33.01
CA TRP A 210 -2.46 -12.42 -34.45
C TRP A 210 -3.50 -11.35 -34.83
N ILE A 211 -4.31 -10.86 -33.88
CA ILE A 211 -5.31 -9.81 -34.09
C ILE A 211 -4.64 -8.43 -33.95
N PRO A 212 -4.55 -7.62 -35.02
CA PRO A 212 -4.04 -6.26 -34.91
C PRO A 212 -4.99 -5.41 -34.06
N ASN A 213 -4.45 -4.73 -33.05
CA ASN A 213 -5.24 -3.98 -32.06
C ASN A 213 -4.64 -2.61 -31.75
N LYS A 214 -5.50 -1.58 -31.66
CA LYS A 214 -5.13 -0.20 -31.30
C LYS A 214 -5.58 0.22 -29.91
N HIS A 215 -6.25 -0.66 -29.17
CA HIS A 215 -6.75 -0.34 -27.84
C HIS A 215 -5.61 -0.10 -26.84
N TYR A 216 -5.81 0.84 -25.91
CA TYR A 216 -4.77 1.25 -24.95
C TYR A 216 -4.35 0.12 -23.99
N SER A 217 -5.24 -0.84 -23.72
CA SER A 217 -4.91 -2.04 -22.93
C SER A 217 -4.08 -3.09 -23.69
N GLY A 218 -3.71 -2.80 -24.95
CA GLY A 218 -2.89 -3.68 -25.78
C GLY A 218 -3.49 -5.07 -25.94
N ILE A 219 -2.65 -6.09 -25.92
CA ILE A 219 -3.04 -7.49 -26.10
C ILE A 219 -3.96 -8.01 -24.99
N TYR A 220 -3.84 -7.50 -23.76
CA TYR A 220 -4.67 -7.90 -22.63
C TYR A 220 -6.15 -7.55 -22.84
N GLY A 221 -6.43 -6.49 -23.61
CA GLY A 221 -7.80 -6.16 -24.01
C GLY A 221 -8.48 -7.25 -24.84
N LEU A 222 -7.73 -8.19 -25.44
CA LEU A 222 -8.29 -9.30 -26.24
C LEU A 222 -8.50 -10.57 -25.42
N MET A 223 -7.94 -10.67 -24.21
CA MET A 223 -7.88 -11.92 -23.44
C MET A 223 -9.25 -12.44 -22.96
N LYS A 224 -10.28 -11.58 -22.97
CA LYS A 224 -11.66 -12.03 -22.67
C LYS A 224 -12.19 -13.03 -23.71
N LEU A 225 -11.65 -13.03 -24.94
CA LEU A 225 -12.06 -13.95 -26.01
C LEU A 225 -11.73 -15.42 -25.71
N VAL A 226 -10.68 -15.67 -24.92
CA VAL A 226 -10.19 -17.02 -24.64
C VAL A 226 -10.73 -17.63 -23.34
N LEU A 227 -11.57 -16.91 -22.59
CA LEU A 227 -12.10 -17.37 -21.29
C LEU A 227 -12.77 -18.75 -21.34
N THR A 228 -13.48 -19.08 -22.43
CA THR A 228 -14.12 -20.40 -22.59
C THR A 228 -13.13 -21.57 -22.63
N LYS A 229 -11.89 -21.32 -23.08
CA LYS A 229 -10.77 -22.27 -23.13
C LYS A 229 -9.93 -22.23 -21.86
N THR A 230 -9.73 -21.03 -21.29
CA THR A 230 -8.88 -20.81 -20.11
C THR A 230 -9.51 -21.29 -18.80
N LEU A 231 -10.80 -21.00 -18.58
CA LEU A 231 -11.48 -21.29 -17.32
C LEU A 231 -11.81 -22.78 -17.17
N PRO A 232 -11.95 -23.32 -15.93
CA PRO A 232 -12.14 -24.75 -15.67
C PRO A 232 -13.29 -25.35 -16.47
N ALA A 233 -13.11 -26.56 -16.99
CA ALA A 233 -14.07 -27.21 -17.88
C ALA A 233 -15.44 -27.47 -17.22
N ASN A 234 -15.46 -27.68 -15.90
CA ASN A 234 -16.65 -27.87 -15.09
C ASN A 234 -17.33 -26.55 -14.66
N LEU A 235 -16.71 -25.39 -14.91
CA LEU A 235 -17.34 -24.10 -14.60
C LEU A 235 -18.41 -23.77 -15.65
N GLU A 236 -19.65 -23.65 -15.21
CA GLU A 236 -20.81 -23.47 -16.10
C GLU A 236 -21.09 -22.00 -16.45
N ARG A 237 -20.93 -21.09 -15.50
CA ARG A 237 -21.26 -19.67 -15.66
C ARG A 237 -20.30 -18.77 -14.91
N VAL A 238 -20.05 -17.56 -15.43
CA VAL A 238 -19.11 -16.60 -14.84
C VAL A 238 -19.50 -15.14 -15.16
N ILE A 239 -19.27 -14.23 -14.22
CA ILE A 239 -19.35 -12.78 -14.46
C ILE A 239 -17.96 -12.29 -14.85
N VAL A 240 -17.82 -11.64 -16.00
CA VAL A 240 -16.57 -11.00 -16.43
C VAL A 240 -16.64 -9.51 -16.14
N LEU A 241 -15.61 -8.97 -15.49
CA LEU A 241 -15.53 -7.55 -15.11
C LEU A 241 -14.23 -6.91 -15.60
N ASP A 242 -14.32 -5.66 -16.06
CA ASP A 242 -13.16 -4.78 -16.20
C ASP A 242 -12.66 -4.29 -14.83
N THR A 243 -11.38 -3.93 -14.74
CA THR A 243 -10.73 -3.50 -13.48
C THR A 243 -11.18 -2.12 -13.00
N ASP A 244 -11.82 -1.33 -13.85
CA ASP A 244 -12.27 0.05 -13.60
C ASP A 244 -13.79 0.14 -13.36
N ILE A 245 -14.33 -0.93 -12.77
CA ILE A 245 -15.72 -1.07 -12.34
C ILE A 245 -15.86 -0.74 -10.84
N THR A 246 -17.00 -0.17 -10.44
CA THR A 246 -17.39 0.04 -9.04
C THR A 246 -18.80 -0.47 -8.80
N PHE A 247 -18.96 -1.39 -7.86
CA PHE A 247 -20.27 -1.90 -7.45
C PHE A 247 -20.91 -0.98 -6.41
N ALA A 248 -22.23 -0.82 -6.50
CA ALA A 248 -23.07 -0.10 -5.53
C ALA A 248 -24.15 -1.01 -4.92
N THR A 249 -24.10 -2.31 -5.22
CA THR A 249 -25.10 -3.32 -4.86
C THR A 249 -24.41 -4.69 -4.68
N ASP A 250 -25.14 -5.67 -4.15
CA ASP A 250 -24.67 -7.05 -4.08
C ASP A 250 -24.53 -7.70 -5.47
N ILE A 251 -23.37 -8.27 -5.77
CA ILE A 251 -23.09 -8.97 -7.02
C ILE A 251 -23.99 -10.20 -7.22
N ALA A 252 -24.56 -10.77 -6.14
CA ALA A 252 -25.54 -11.85 -6.21
C ALA A 252 -26.79 -11.46 -7.02
N GLU A 253 -27.22 -10.20 -6.98
CA GLU A 253 -28.34 -9.72 -7.80
C GLU A 253 -28.03 -9.80 -9.30
N LEU A 254 -26.77 -9.56 -9.70
CA LEU A 254 -26.32 -9.70 -11.07
C LEU A 254 -26.21 -11.19 -11.46
N TRP A 255 -25.69 -12.02 -10.55
CA TRP A 255 -25.59 -13.46 -10.73
C TRP A 255 -26.96 -14.12 -10.96
N ALA A 256 -28.00 -13.68 -10.23
CA ALA A 256 -29.36 -14.17 -10.39
C ALA A 256 -29.93 -13.96 -11.80
N VAL A 257 -29.39 -13.00 -12.58
CA VAL A 257 -29.85 -12.70 -13.94
C VAL A 257 -29.62 -13.87 -14.91
N PHE A 258 -28.68 -14.78 -14.63
CA PHE A 258 -28.51 -16.00 -15.44
C PHE A 258 -29.81 -16.82 -15.55
N HIS A 259 -30.66 -16.84 -14.52
CA HIS A 259 -31.95 -17.55 -14.54
C HIS A 259 -32.97 -16.93 -15.51
N LYS A 260 -32.73 -15.71 -15.99
CA LYS A 260 -33.59 -15.02 -16.96
C LYS A 260 -33.24 -15.35 -18.41
N PHE A 261 -32.11 -16.01 -18.65
CA PHE A 261 -31.70 -16.38 -20.02
C PHE A 261 -32.64 -17.46 -20.54
N LYS A 262 -33.13 -17.28 -21.77
CA LYS A 262 -34.05 -18.20 -22.44
C LYS A 262 -33.50 -18.63 -23.79
N GLY A 263 -33.90 -19.83 -24.24
CA GLY A 263 -33.50 -20.36 -25.55
C GLY A 263 -31.98 -20.47 -25.71
N GLN A 264 -31.46 -19.85 -26.77
CA GLN A 264 -30.04 -19.87 -27.15
C GLN A 264 -29.23 -18.70 -26.57
N GLN A 265 -29.80 -17.94 -25.63
CA GLN A 265 -29.06 -16.86 -24.96
C GLN A 265 -27.92 -17.44 -24.11
N VAL A 266 -26.72 -16.90 -24.31
CA VAL A 266 -25.47 -17.32 -23.66
C VAL A 266 -24.60 -16.14 -23.21
N LEU A 267 -24.89 -14.92 -23.68
CA LEU A 267 -24.22 -13.67 -23.31
C LEU A 267 -25.21 -12.71 -22.65
N GLY A 268 -24.89 -12.19 -21.48
CA GLY A 268 -25.60 -11.05 -20.89
C GLY A 268 -24.74 -9.80 -20.97
N LEU A 269 -25.21 -8.78 -21.68
CA LEU A 269 -24.44 -7.56 -21.97
C LEU A 269 -25.34 -6.33 -21.90
N VAL A 270 -24.75 -5.18 -21.55
CA VAL A 270 -25.42 -3.88 -21.59
C VAL A 270 -25.14 -3.19 -22.93
N GLU A 271 -26.17 -2.62 -23.55
CA GLU A 271 -26.02 -1.82 -24.77
C GLU A 271 -25.00 -0.68 -24.51
N ASN A 272 -24.10 -0.45 -25.46
CA ASN A 272 -23.14 0.62 -25.41
C ASN A 272 -23.86 1.98 -25.39
N GLN A 273 -23.48 2.84 -24.46
CA GLN A 273 -24.20 4.10 -24.18
C GLN A 273 -23.72 5.27 -25.04
N SER A 274 -22.94 5.00 -26.09
CA SER A 274 -22.48 5.98 -27.08
C SER A 274 -22.84 5.54 -28.49
N ASP A 275 -22.79 6.48 -29.43
CA ASP A 275 -23.08 6.21 -30.85
C ASP A 275 -21.86 5.65 -31.60
N TRP A 276 -20.89 5.04 -30.89
CA TRP A 276 -19.63 4.50 -31.44
C TRP A 276 -19.86 3.62 -32.65
N TYR A 277 -20.74 2.63 -32.52
CA TYR A 277 -21.01 1.67 -33.57
C TYR A 277 -22.02 2.14 -34.63
N LEU A 278 -22.64 3.30 -34.45
CA LEU A 278 -23.52 3.90 -35.46
C LEU A 278 -22.73 4.65 -36.55
N GLY A 279 -21.43 4.91 -36.33
CA GLY A 279 -20.58 5.59 -37.32
C GLY A 279 -20.72 7.12 -37.36
N ASN A 280 -21.55 7.69 -36.48
CA ASN A 280 -21.99 9.09 -36.59
C ASN A 280 -21.16 10.08 -35.73
N LEU A 281 -20.16 9.61 -34.98
CA LEU A 281 -19.39 10.48 -34.07
C LEU A 281 -18.44 11.45 -34.79
N TRP A 282 -17.80 11.01 -35.88
CA TRP A 282 -16.78 11.80 -36.58
C TRP A 282 -16.85 11.56 -38.09
N LYS A 283 -16.45 12.57 -38.89
CA LYS A 283 -16.29 12.40 -40.34
C LYS A 283 -15.23 11.32 -40.60
N ASN A 284 -15.59 10.28 -41.34
CA ASN A 284 -14.76 9.10 -41.67
C ASN A 284 -14.62 8.03 -40.58
N HIS A 285 -15.39 8.09 -39.49
CA HIS A 285 -15.43 6.98 -38.53
C HIS A 285 -16.11 5.75 -39.15
N ARG A 286 -15.39 4.65 -39.27
CA ARG A 286 -15.91 3.35 -39.72
C ARG A 286 -15.81 2.35 -38.58
N PRO A 287 -16.89 2.12 -37.82
CA PRO A 287 -16.87 1.18 -36.72
C PRO A 287 -16.87 -0.27 -37.21
N TRP A 288 -16.43 -1.17 -36.33
CA TRP A 288 -16.66 -2.60 -36.50
C TRP A 288 -18.16 -2.93 -36.57
N PRO A 289 -18.56 -4.05 -37.19
CA PRO A 289 -19.96 -4.41 -37.27
C PRO A 289 -20.55 -4.64 -35.88
N ALA A 290 -21.71 -4.03 -35.59
CA ALA A 290 -22.48 -4.29 -34.38
C ALA A 290 -23.98 -4.27 -34.66
N LEU A 291 -24.77 -4.76 -33.70
CA LEU A 291 -26.22 -4.59 -33.66
C LEU A 291 -26.57 -3.26 -32.95
N GLY A 292 -27.27 -2.35 -33.62
CA GLY A 292 -27.65 -1.06 -33.04
C GLY A 292 -26.43 -0.26 -32.58
N ARG A 293 -26.43 0.19 -31.32
CA ARG A 293 -25.27 0.86 -30.71
C ARG A 293 -24.17 -0.09 -30.26
N GLY A 294 -24.33 -1.40 -30.45
CA GLY A 294 -23.43 -2.42 -29.94
C GLY A 294 -23.55 -2.60 -28.43
N TYR A 295 -22.68 -3.44 -27.87
CA TYR A 295 -22.65 -3.81 -26.46
C TYR A 295 -21.28 -3.52 -25.85
N ASN A 296 -21.25 -3.09 -24.59
CA ASN A 296 -20.02 -2.88 -23.85
C ASN A 296 -19.57 -4.17 -23.15
N THR A 297 -18.27 -4.50 -23.21
CA THR A 297 -17.71 -5.74 -22.64
C THR A 297 -17.08 -5.57 -21.25
N GLY A 298 -17.35 -4.47 -20.53
CA GLY A 298 -16.85 -4.29 -19.16
C GLY A 298 -17.64 -5.02 -18.09
N VAL A 299 -18.87 -5.45 -18.40
CA VAL A 299 -19.66 -6.36 -17.59
C VAL A 299 -20.29 -7.39 -18.51
N ILE A 300 -19.90 -8.65 -18.39
CA ILE A 300 -20.39 -9.75 -19.21
C ILE A 300 -20.89 -10.89 -18.34
N LEU A 301 -22.07 -11.42 -18.62
CA LEU A 301 -22.51 -12.71 -18.11
C LEU A 301 -22.25 -13.78 -19.17
N LEU A 302 -21.43 -14.78 -18.86
CA LEU A 302 -21.12 -15.87 -19.78
C LEU A 302 -21.68 -17.21 -19.27
N LEU A 303 -22.49 -17.88 -20.09
CA LEU A 303 -22.80 -19.31 -19.92
C LEU A 303 -21.74 -20.15 -20.64
N LEU A 304 -20.66 -20.47 -19.93
CA LEU A 304 -19.47 -21.14 -20.46
C LEU A 304 -19.77 -22.53 -21.03
N ASP A 305 -20.60 -23.33 -20.36
CA ASP A 305 -20.93 -24.68 -20.81
C ASP A 305 -21.62 -24.66 -22.19
N LYS A 306 -22.56 -23.73 -22.40
CA LYS A 306 -23.26 -23.54 -23.67
C LYS A 306 -22.34 -22.93 -24.72
N LEU A 307 -21.54 -21.93 -24.37
CA LEU A 307 -20.57 -21.33 -25.29
C LEU A 307 -19.57 -22.37 -25.82
N ARG A 308 -19.08 -23.28 -24.96
CA ARG A 308 -18.22 -24.39 -25.36
C ARG A 308 -18.94 -25.35 -26.32
N LYS A 309 -20.17 -25.75 -26.02
CA LYS A 309 -21.01 -26.60 -26.90
C LYS A 309 -21.26 -25.94 -28.28
N MET A 310 -21.38 -24.62 -28.31
CA MET A 310 -21.58 -23.83 -29.53
C MET A 310 -20.27 -23.52 -30.28
N LYS A 311 -19.13 -24.02 -29.80
CA LYS A 311 -17.80 -23.75 -30.36
C LYS A 311 -17.50 -22.25 -30.47
N TRP A 312 -17.76 -21.51 -29.39
CA TRP A 312 -17.53 -20.07 -29.29
C TRP A 312 -16.15 -19.66 -29.82
N GLU A 313 -15.10 -20.41 -29.48
CA GLU A 313 -13.74 -20.12 -29.96
C GLU A 313 -13.64 -20.06 -31.47
N GLN A 314 -14.16 -21.09 -32.15
CA GLN A 314 -14.18 -21.15 -33.60
C GLN A 314 -15.03 -20.02 -34.18
N MET A 315 -16.16 -19.71 -33.55
CA MET A 315 -17.09 -18.67 -33.99
C MET A 315 -16.42 -17.29 -34.01
N TRP A 316 -15.80 -16.86 -32.90
CA TRP A 316 -15.18 -15.54 -32.85
C TRP A 316 -13.93 -15.44 -33.71
N ARG A 317 -13.12 -16.53 -33.81
CA ARG A 317 -11.93 -16.56 -34.67
C ARG A 317 -12.29 -16.33 -36.14
N LEU A 318 -13.26 -17.10 -36.66
CA LEU A 318 -13.72 -16.97 -38.05
C LEU A 318 -14.35 -15.60 -38.33
N THR A 319 -15.06 -15.03 -37.37
CA THR A 319 -15.61 -13.68 -37.50
C THR A 319 -14.48 -12.64 -37.53
N ALA A 320 -13.50 -12.73 -36.61
CA ALA A 320 -12.38 -11.80 -36.56
C ALA A 320 -11.55 -11.84 -37.85
N GLU A 321 -11.17 -13.03 -38.34
CA GLU A 321 -10.46 -13.20 -39.62
C GLU A 321 -11.23 -12.55 -40.78
N ARG A 322 -12.54 -12.77 -40.84
CA ARG A 322 -13.39 -12.21 -41.91
C ARG A 322 -13.42 -10.69 -41.87
N GLU A 323 -13.70 -10.11 -40.71
CA GLU A 323 -13.81 -8.66 -40.58
C GLU A 323 -12.46 -7.98 -40.79
N LEU A 324 -11.35 -8.61 -40.35
CA LEU A 324 -9.98 -8.11 -40.54
C LEU A 324 -9.54 -8.02 -42.01
N MET A 325 -10.21 -8.73 -42.94
CA MET A 325 -9.97 -8.54 -44.38
C MET A 325 -10.37 -7.12 -44.85
N SER A 326 -11.33 -6.49 -44.16
CA SER A 326 -11.83 -5.15 -44.50
C SER A 326 -11.45 -4.09 -43.46
N MET A 327 -11.27 -4.51 -42.21
CA MET A 327 -10.92 -3.68 -41.06
C MET A 327 -9.45 -3.89 -40.72
N LEU A 328 -8.61 -2.86 -40.81
CA LEU A 328 -7.15 -3.00 -40.58
C LEU A 328 -6.76 -3.44 -39.16
N SER A 329 -7.63 -3.22 -38.17
CA SER A 329 -7.37 -3.51 -36.76
C SER A 329 -8.64 -3.36 -35.91
N THR A 330 -8.70 -4.00 -34.74
CA THR A 330 -9.65 -3.64 -33.69
C THR A 330 -9.30 -2.27 -33.09
N SER A 331 -10.32 -1.52 -32.70
CA SER A 331 -10.21 -0.23 -31.99
C SER A 331 -10.61 -0.36 -30.51
N LEU A 332 -11.60 -1.19 -30.22
CA LEU A 332 -12.10 -1.49 -28.87
C LEU A 332 -11.82 -2.95 -28.47
N ALA A 333 -10.69 -3.49 -28.94
CA ALA A 333 -10.21 -4.84 -28.64
C ALA A 333 -11.29 -5.94 -28.76
N ASP A 334 -11.51 -6.71 -27.70
CA ASP A 334 -12.50 -7.78 -27.63
C ASP A 334 -13.92 -7.29 -27.94
N GLN A 335 -14.26 -6.05 -27.53
CA GLN A 335 -15.59 -5.49 -27.71
C GLN A 335 -16.00 -5.46 -29.18
N ASP A 336 -15.08 -5.14 -30.08
CA ASP A 336 -15.35 -5.11 -31.53
C ASP A 336 -15.69 -6.51 -32.06
N ILE A 337 -14.95 -7.54 -31.61
CA ILE A 337 -15.13 -8.93 -32.05
C ILE A 337 -16.42 -9.52 -31.47
N PHE A 338 -16.71 -9.30 -30.17
CA PHE A 338 -17.99 -9.68 -29.57
C PHE A 338 -19.17 -9.09 -30.34
N ASN A 339 -19.11 -7.80 -30.66
CA ASN A 339 -20.17 -7.12 -31.41
C ASN A 339 -20.33 -7.66 -32.83
N ALA A 340 -19.24 -7.98 -33.52
CA ALA A 340 -19.30 -8.56 -34.87
C ALA A 340 -19.95 -9.95 -34.85
N VAL A 341 -19.63 -10.79 -33.85
CA VAL A 341 -20.26 -12.10 -33.67
C VAL A 341 -21.75 -11.94 -33.37
N ILE A 342 -22.11 -11.02 -32.46
CA ILE A 342 -23.50 -10.74 -32.07
C ILE A 342 -24.32 -10.22 -33.26
N LYS A 343 -23.74 -9.38 -34.13
CA LYS A 343 -24.44 -8.91 -35.34
C LYS A 343 -24.86 -10.06 -36.24
N GLN A 344 -24.05 -11.11 -36.33
CA GLN A 344 -24.36 -12.31 -37.11
C GLN A 344 -25.30 -13.27 -36.36
N ASN A 345 -25.32 -13.21 -35.02
CA ASN A 345 -26.04 -14.14 -34.15
C ASN A 345 -26.78 -13.38 -33.01
N PRO A 346 -27.79 -12.55 -33.32
CA PRO A 346 -28.41 -11.67 -32.32
C PRO A 346 -29.15 -12.43 -31.20
N PHE A 347 -29.57 -13.67 -31.47
CA PHE A 347 -30.26 -14.54 -30.51
C PHE A 347 -29.37 -15.02 -29.34
N LEU A 348 -28.05 -14.83 -29.41
CA LEU A 348 -27.13 -15.19 -28.33
C LEU A 348 -27.21 -14.26 -27.11
N VAL A 349 -27.79 -13.07 -27.27
CA VAL A 349 -27.73 -12.00 -26.27
C VAL A 349 -29.00 -11.91 -25.45
N TYR A 350 -28.82 -11.90 -24.14
CA TYR A 350 -29.76 -11.32 -23.18
C TYR A 350 -29.33 -9.88 -22.88
N GLN A 351 -30.13 -8.91 -23.30
CA GLN A 351 -29.80 -7.50 -23.07
C GLN A 351 -30.06 -7.13 -21.60
N LEU A 352 -28.98 -6.79 -20.89
CA LEU A 352 -29.03 -6.32 -19.51
C LEU A 352 -29.56 -4.87 -19.45
N PRO A 353 -30.36 -4.53 -18.42
CA PRO A 353 -30.68 -3.15 -18.11
C PRO A 353 -29.41 -2.31 -17.89
N CYS A 354 -29.43 -1.05 -18.33
CA CYS A 354 -28.19 -0.29 -18.42
C CYS A 354 -27.60 0.19 -17.08
N PHE A 355 -28.34 0.09 -15.98
CA PHE A 355 -27.81 0.30 -14.63
C PHE A 355 -26.81 -0.77 -14.17
N TRP A 356 -26.76 -1.93 -14.83
CA TRP A 356 -25.75 -2.97 -14.59
C TRP A 356 -24.40 -2.67 -15.25
N ASN A 357 -24.28 -1.56 -15.99
CA ASN A 357 -23.03 -1.07 -16.57
C ASN A 357 -23.23 0.39 -17.00
N VAL A 358 -23.26 1.31 -16.03
CA VAL A 358 -23.38 2.75 -16.27
C VAL A 358 -22.03 3.26 -16.77
N GLN A 359 -21.95 3.55 -18.07
CA GLN A 359 -20.69 3.83 -18.76
C GLN A 359 -20.35 5.33 -18.69
N LEU A 360 -19.23 5.64 -18.04
CA LEU A 360 -18.73 7.00 -17.86
C LEU A 360 -17.61 7.30 -18.86
N SER A 361 -18.01 7.76 -20.06
CA SER A 361 -17.10 8.24 -21.10
C SER A 361 -17.60 9.52 -21.78
N ASP A 362 -16.74 10.12 -22.60
CA ASP A 362 -17.11 11.26 -23.42
C ASP A 362 -18.25 10.84 -24.38
N HIS A 363 -19.27 11.68 -24.52
CA HIS A 363 -20.44 11.42 -25.39
C HIS A 363 -21.32 10.22 -24.98
N THR A 364 -21.21 9.74 -23.74
CA THR A 364 -22.12 8.71 -23.21
C THR A 364 -23.47 9.29 -22.80
N ARG A 365 -24.51 8.46 -22.88
CA ARG A 365 -25.89 8.78 -22.46
C ARG A 365 -26.23 8.17 -21.10
N SER A 366 -25.25 8.10 -20.20
CA SER A 366 -25.36 7.42 -18.90
C SER A 366 -26.47 7.94 -18.00
N GLU A 367 -26.83 9.22 -18.12
CA GLU A 367 -27.94 9.84 -17.38
C GLU A 367 -29.31 9.20 -17.64
N GLN A 368 -29.45 8.40 -18.72
CA GLN A 368 -30.69 7.68 -19.02
C GLN A 368 -30.84 6.38 -18.22
N CYS A 369 -29.79 5.95 -17.51
CA CYS A 369 -29.75 4.65 -16.84
C CYS A 369 -30.16 4.66 -15.37
N TYR A 370 -30.37 5.84 -14.81
CA TYR A 370 -30.76 6.01 -13.42
C TYR A 370 -31.67 7.24 -13.31
N ARG A 371 -32.66 7.17 -12.42
CA ARG A 371 -33.45 8.34 -12.00
C ARG A 371 -33.11 8.72 -10.58
N ASP A 372 -32.93 7.70 -9.74
CA ASP A 372 -32.56 7.83 -8.33
C ASP A 372 -31.28 7.04 -8.02
N VAL A 373 -30.63 7.35 -6.89
CA VAL A 373 -29.38 6.69 -6.46
C VAL A 373 -29.57 5.18 -6.27
N SER A 374 -30.75 4.73 -5.86
CA SER A 374 -31.09 3.31 -5.67
C SER A 374 -31.08 2.50 -6.97
N ASP A 375 -31.18 3.18 -8.13
CA ASP A 375 -31.12 2.51 -9.44
C ASP A 375 -29.70 2.13 -9.82
N LEU A 376 -28.68 2.78 -9.26
CA LEU A 376 -27.28 2.56 -9.61
C LEU A 376 -26.80 1.23 -9.05
N LYS A 377 -26.42 0.31 -9.93
CA LYS A 377 -25.89 -1.01 -9.54
C LYS A 377 -24.40 -1.12 -9.81
N VAL A 378 -23.96 -0.77 -11.02
CA VAL A 378 -22.55 -0.88 -11.44
C VAL A 378 -22.15 0.35 -12.26
N ILE A 379 -21.07 1.00 -11.83
CA ILE A 379 -20.48 2.18 -12.46
C ILE A 379 -19.20 1.76 -13.18
N HIS A 380 -19.03 2.18 -14.43
CA HIS A 380 -17.89 1.80 -15.27
C HIS A 380 -17.13 3.04 -15.76
N TRP A 381 -15.88 3.18 -15.33
CA TRP A 381 -14.99 4.28 -15.71
C TRP A 381 -14.28 4.04 -17.05
N ASN A 382 -15.04 3.66 -18.08
CA ASN A 382 -14.53 3.18 -19.36
C ASN A 382 -13.79 4.25 -20.20
N SER A 383 -13.81 5.52 -19.81
CA SER A 383 -13.00 6.55 -20.45
C SER A 383 -11.50 6.38 -20.15
N PRO A 384 -10.59 6.64 -21.12
CA PRO A 384 -9.17 6.83 -20.83
C PRO A 384 -8.91 7.98 -19.85
N LYS A 385 -9.82 8.95 -19.74
CA LYS A 385 -9.73 10.05 -18.75
C LYS A 385 -10.06 9.60 -17.33
N LYS A 386 -10.60 8.39 -17.14
CA LYS A 386 -11.02 7.82 -15.87
C LYS A 386 -11.85 8.83 -15.07
N LEU A 387 -11.42 9.14 -13.85
CA LEU A 387 -12.08 10.10 -12.97
C LEU A 387 -12.22 11.49 -13.62
N ARG A 388 -11.40 11.89 -14.60
CA ARG A 388 -11.44 13.23 -15.22
C ARG A 388 -12.52 13.39 -16.31
N VAL A 389 -13.34 12.37 -16.55
CA VAL A 389 -14.48 12.45 -17.49
C VAL A 389 -15.46 13.56 -17.12
N LYS A 390 -16.16 14.12 -18.11
CA LYS A 390 -17.24 15.09 -17.88
C LYS A 390 -18.59 14.35 -17.87
N ASN A 391 -19.31 14.44 -16.76
CA ASN A 391 -20.68 13.93 -16.60
C ASN A 391 -21.40 14.82 -15.58
N LYS A 392 -22.72 15.00 -15.72
CA LYS A 392 -23.52 15.88 -14.84
C LYS A 392 -23.47 15.47 -13.36
N HIS A 393 -23.26 14.19 -13.07
CA HIS A 393 -23.17 13.65 -11.70
C HIS A 393 -21.79 13.08 -11.39
N VAL A 394 -20.76 13.54 -12.11
CA VAL A 394 -19.40 13.01 -11.96
C VAL A 394 -18.86 13.15 -10.53
N GLU A 395 -19.24 14.19 -9.79
CA GLU A 395 -18.81 14.37 -8.39
C GLU A 395 -19.35 13.26 -7.48
N PHE A 396 -20.61 12.87 -7.66
CA PHE A 396 -21.21 11.75 -6.93
C PHE A 396 -20.45 10.45 -7.24
N PHE A 397 -20.24 10.14 -8.53
CA PHE A 397 -19.54 8.93 -8.93
C PHE A 397 -18.09 8.91 -8.42
N ARG A 398 -17.38 10.05 -8.51
CA ARG A 398 -16.02 10.18 -7.98
C ARG A 398 -15.99 9.92 -6.48
N ASN A 399 -16.92 10.50 -5.71
CA ASN A 399 -16.98 10.29 -4.27
C ASN A 399 -17.27 8.83 -3.91
N LEU A 400 -18.13 8.15 -4.67
CA LEU A 400 -18.37 6.72 -4.49
C LEU A 400 -17.10 5.89 -4.77
N TYR A 401 -16.41 6.16 -5.87
CA TYR A 401 -15.14 5.50 -6.20
C TYR A 401 -14.08 5.76 -5.12
N LEU A 402 -13.91 7.03 -4.71
CA LEU A 402 -12.94 7.43 -3.68
C LEU A 402 -13.24 6.79 -2.32
N THR A 403 -14.53 6.57 -2.00
CA THR A 403 -14.94 5.85 -0.79
C THR A 403 -14.30 4.47 -0.76
N PHE A 404 -14.41 3.69 -1.84
CA PHE A 404 -13.82 2.34 -1.90
C PHE A 404 -12.31 2.35 -2.09
N LEU A 405 -11.78 3.34 -2.79
CA LEU A 405 -10.33 3.51 -2.95
C LEU A 405 -9.66 3.69 -1.57
N GLU A 406 -10.23 4.56 -0.72
CA GLU A 406 -9.71 4.91 0.61
C GLU A 406 -10.25 4.01 1.73
N TYR A 407 -11.23 3.14 1.45
CA TYR A 407 -11.79 2.21 2.42
C TYR A 407 -10.72 1.28 3.00
N ASP A 408 -10.69 1.15 4.33
CA ASP A 408 -9.77 0.24 5.01
C ASP A 408 -10.09 -1.21 4.65
N GLY A 409 -9.21 -1.83 3.87
CA GLY A 409 -9.37 -3.21 3.44
C GLY A 409 -9.38 -4.21 4.59
N ASN A 410 -8.75 -3.91 5.73
CA ASN A 410 -8.69 -4.83 6.86
C ASN A 410 -10.07 -5.06 7.49
N LEU A 411 -11.00 -4.10 7.35
CA LEU A 411 -12.39 -4.26 7.80
C LEU A 411 -13.13 -5.39 7.07
N LEU A 412 -12.68 -5.77 5.88
CA LEU A 412 -13.26 -6.84 5.06
C LEU A 412 -12.79 -8.24 5.48
N ARG A 413 -11.89 -8.36 6.47
CA ARG A 413 -11.49 -9.66 7.06
C ARG A 413 -12.55 -10.27 7.97
N ARG A 414 -13.55 -9.49 8.37
CA ARG A 414 -14.63 -9.96 9.25
C ARG A 414 -15.54 -10.90 8.49
N GLU A 415 -15.82 -12.05 9.07
CA GLU A 415 -16.83 -12.96 8.53
C GLU A 415 -18.22 -12.32 8.67
N LEU A 416 -18.88 -12.08 7.53
CA LEU A 416 -20.20 -11.43 7.47
C LEU A 416 -21.36 -12.43 7.41
N PHE A 417 -21.08 -13.65 6.95
CA PHE A 417 -22.06 -14.73 6.80
C PHE A 417 -21.37 -16.08 6.90
N GLY A 418 -21.96 -17.00 7.68
CA GLY A 418 -21.46 -18.37 7.80
C GLY A 418 -21.89 -19.24 6.62
N CYS A 419 -20.91 -19.78 5.93
CA CYS A 419 -21.04 -20.87 4.96
C CYS A 419 -19.98 -21.94 5.27
N PRO A 420 -20.25 -23.24 5.02
CA PRO A 420 -19.24 -24.28 5.17
C PRO A 420 -18.17 -24.05 4.10
N SER A 421 -17.09 -23.34 4.45
CA SER A 421 -15.91 -23.22 3.58
C SER A 421 -14.83 -24.17 4.08
N GLU A 422 -14.01 -24.69 3.16
CA GLU A 422 -12.68 -25.15 3.53
C GLU A 422 -11.98 -23.97 4.21
N ALA A 423 -11.74 -24.08 5.50
CA ALA A 423 -11.01 -23.06 6.22
C ALA A 423 -9.62 -22.95 5.59
N ASP A 424 -9.19 -21.72 5.27
CA ASP A 424 -7.83 -21.50 4.79
C ASP A 424 -6.87 -21.97 5.88
N VAL A 425 -6.00 -22.92 5.56
CA VAL A 425 -4.97 -23.48 6.46
C VAL A 425 -4.18 -22.38 7.16
N ASN A 426 -3.95 -21.25 6.48
CA ASN A 426 -3.26 -20.10 7.06
C ASN A 426 -4.09 -19.43 8.17
N SER A 427 -5.40 -19.31 7.99
CA SER A 427 -6.32 -18.74 8.98
C SER A 427 -6.47 -19.66 10.19
N GLU A 428 -6.54 -20.98 9.98
CA GLU A 428 -6.61 -21.94 11.09
C GLU A 428 -5.33 -21.93 11.93
N ASN A 429 -4.17 -21.92 11.27
CA ASN A 429 -2.89 -21.87 11.95
C ASN A 429 -2.72 -20.55 12.72
N LEU A 430 -3.13 -19.42 12.13
CA LEU A 430 -3.11 -18.12 12.82
C LEU A 430 -4.05 -18.12 14.03
N GLN A 431 -5.28 -18.63 13.89
CA GLN A 431 -6.23 -18.71 14.98
C GLN A 431 -5.70 -19.59 16.11
N LYS A 432 -5.06 -20.71 15.77
CA LYS A 432 -4.39 -21.59 16.74
C LYS A 432 -3.28 -20.83 17.48
N GLN A 433 -2.38 -20.17 16.77
CA GLN A 433 -1.29 -19.39 17.38
C GLN A 433 -1.80 -18.27 18.29
N LEU A 434 -2.88 -17.58 17.89
CA LEU A 434 -3.51 -16.54 18.72
C LEU A 434 -4.21 -17.11 19.95
N SER A 435 -4.83 -18.29 19.85
CA SER A 435 -5.49 -18.96 20.98
C SER A 435 -4.50 -19.53 22.01
N GLU A 436 -3.25 -19.78 21.61
CA GLU A 436 -2.17 -20.22 22.49
C GLU A 436 -1.55 -19.05 23.28
N LEU A 437 -1.91 -17.79 22.98
CA LEU A 437 -1.43 -16.63 23.73
C LEU A 437 -2.20 -16.49 25.05
N ASP A 438 -1.46 -16.34 26.14
CA ASP A 438 -2.00 -15.99 27.44
C ASP A 438 -2.41 -14.49 27.45
N GLU A 439 -3.72 -14.23 27.52
CA GLU A 439 -4.28 -12.86 27.57
C GLU A 439 -3.87 -12.10 28.84
N ASP A 440 -3.51 -12.82 29.91
CA ASP A 440 -3.03 -12.25 31.17
C ASP A 440 -1.51 -11.95 31.13
N ASP A 441 -0.81 -12.31 30.05
CA ASP A 441 0.61 -11.98 29.88
C ASP A 441 0.80 -10.46 29.81
N LEU A 442 1.68 -9.94 30.67
CA LEU A 442 2.10 -8.53 30.66
C LEU A 442 2.60 -8.04 29.29
N CYS A 443 3.09 -8.96 28.45
CA CYS A 443 3.62 -8.68 27.13
C CYS A 443 2.73 -9.17 25.99
N TYR A 444 1.47 -9.52 26.30
CA TYR A 444 0.45 -9.97 25.34
C TYR A 444 0.40 -9.10 24.08
N GLU A 445 0.37 -7.77 24.22
CA GLU A 445 0.30 -6.85 23.07
C GLU A 445 1.51 -6.97 22.12
N PHE A 446 2.74 -7.16 22.64
CA PHE A 446 3.91 -7.42 21.78
C PHE A 446 3.83 -8.80 21.13
N ARG A 447 3.41 -9.82 21.89
CA ARG A 447 3.30 -11.19 21.37
C ARG A 447 2.24 -11.29 20.30
N ARG A 448 1.10 -10.63 20.46
CA ARG A 448 0.03 -10.57 19.46
C ARG A 448 0.52 -9.93 18.16
N GLU A 449 1.26 -8.81 18.24
CA GLU A 449 1.78 -8.16 17.03
C GLU A 449 2.74 -9.03 16.21
N ARG A 450 3.48 -9.94 16.85
CA ARG A 450 4.34 -10.89 16.14
C ARG A 450 3.55 -11.72 15.12
N PHE A 451 2.29 -12.05 15.45
CA PHE A 451 1.42 -12.89 14.62
C PHE A 451 0.49 -12.08 13.72
N THR A 452 0.37 -10.76 13.90
CA THR A 452 -0.40 -9.89 12.99
C THR A 452 0.10 -10.08 11.55
N VAL A 453 -0.83 -10.46 10.67
CA VAL A 453 -0.58 -10.56 9.23
C VAL A 453 -1.01 -9.26 8.59
N HIS A 454 -0.05 -8.43 8.21
CA HIS A 454 -0.35 -7.17 7.54
C HIS A 454 -0.64 -7.40 6.04
N ARG A 455 -1.77 -6.88 5.58
CA ARG A 455 -2.08 -6.85 4.14
C ARG A 455 -0.95 -6.12 3.40
N THR A 456 -0.43 -6.72 2.34
CA THR A 456 0.76 -6.23 1.65
C THR A 456 0.54 -6.15 0.14
N HIS A 457 0.74 -4.97 -0.45
CA HIS A 457 0.75 -4.74 -1.89
C HIS A 457 2.18 -4.51 -2.37
N LEU A 458 2.76 -5.49 -3.05
CA LEU A 458 4.11 -5.38 -3.61
C LEU A 458 4.13 -4.47 -4.85
N TYR A 459 5.30 -3.89 -5.14
CA TYR A 459 5.56 -3.08 -6.34
C TYR A 459 4.39 -2.15 -6.71
N PHE A 460 4.01 -1.30 -5.76
CA PHE A 460 2.90 -0.37 -5.88
C PHE A 460 3.11 0.65 -7.00
N LEU A 461 4.36 0.96 -7.36
CA LEU A 461 4.71 1.71 -8.56
C LEU A 461 5.51 0.83 -9.52
N HIS A 462 5.66 1.31 -10.76
CA HIS A 462 6.42 0.60 -11.78
C HIS A 462 7.86 0.34 -11.32
N TYR A 463 8.27 -0.93 -11.39
CA TYR A 463 9.62 -1.38 -11.08
C TYR A 463 10.21 -2.12 -12.28
N GLU A 464 11.42 -1.74 -12.66
CA GLU A 464 12.20 -2.35 -13.71
C GLU A 464 13.67 -2.23 -13.34
N TYR A 465 14.33 -3.36 -13.18
CA TYR A 465 15.74 -3.44 -12.88
C TYR A 465 16.33 -4.74 -13.42
N GLU A 466 17.35 -4.61 -14.26
CA GLU A 466 18.17 -5.72 -14.72
C GLU A 466 19.47 -5.72 -13.91
N SER A 467 19.75 -6.85 -13.24
CA SER A 467 20.98 -6.98 -12.46
C SER A 467 22.19 -7.01 -13.38
N ALA A 468 23.29 -6.39 -12.93
CA ALA A 468 24.54 -6.40 -13.64
C ALA A 468 25.07 -7.84 -13.80
N PRO A 469 25.65 -8.22 -14.95
CA PRO A 469 26.15 -9.58 -15.21
C PRO A 469 27.25 -10.05 -14.25
N ASP A 470 27.93 -9.11 -13.59
CA ASP A 470 29.01 -9.39 -12.65
C ASP A 470 28.52 -9.80 -11.25
N ASN A 471 27.20 -9.78 -10.99
CA ASN A 471 26.59 -10.12 -9.70
C ASN A 471 27.21 -9.34 -8.52
N THR A 472 27.56 -8.07 -8.73
CA THR A 472 28.15 -7.22 -7.70
C THR A 472 27.17 -6.20 -7.11
N ASP A 473 25.97 -6.10 -7.68
CA ASP A 473 24.99 -5.09 -7.33
C ASP A 473 24.53 -5.18 -5.86
N VAL A 474 24.27 -4.01 -5.30
CA VAL A 474 23.83 -3.83 -3.92
C VAL A 474 22.51 -3.07 -3.92
N THR A 475 21.45 -3.63 -3.33
CA THR A 475 20.18 -2.92 -3.15
C THR A 475 20.18 -2.17 -1.82
N LEU A 476 19.83 -0.87 -1.81
CA LEU A 476 19.54 -0.16 -0.56
C LEU A 476 18.18 -0.62 -0.05
N VAL A 477 18.13 -1.11 1.18
CA VAL A 477 16.92 -1.61 1.82
C VAL A 477 16.56 -0.67 2.97
N ALA A 478 15.33 -0.14 2.93
CA ALA A 478 14.81 0.71 4.00
C ALA A 478 13.29 0.55 4.17
N GLN A 479 12.78 1.13 5.23
CA GLN A 479 11.34 1.22 5.52
C GLN A 479 10.98 2.64 5.94
N LEU A 480 9.72 3.03 5.75
CA LEU A 480 9.23 4.35 6.14
C LEU A 480 7.71 4.43 6.32
N SER A 481 7.26 5.55 6.88
CA SER A 481 5.85 5.98 6.93
C SER A 481 5.70 7.38 6.33
N MET A 482 4.46 7.89 6.27
CA MET A 482 4.13 9.20 5.68
C MET A 482 4.99 10.35 6.21
N ASP A 483 5.35 10.35 7.50
CA ASP A 483 6.12 11.41 8.16
C ASP A 483 7.62 11.45 7.78
N ARG A 484 8.04 10.55 6.88
CA ARG A 484 9.40 10.46 6.33
C ARG A 484 9.47 10.52 4.81
N LEU A 485 8.35 10.75 4.12
CA LEU A 485 8.34 10.79 2.64
C LEU A 485 9.32 11.80 2.05
N GLN A 486 9.59 12.91 2.74
CA GLN A 486 10.54 13.94 2.30
C GLN A 486 11.97 13.41 2.07
N MET A 487 12.34 12.29 2.70
CA MET A 487 13.66 11.68 2.53
C MET A 487 13.81 10.93 1.21
N LEU A 488 12.72 10.49 0.59
CA LEU A 488 12.75 9.62 -0.59
C LEU A 488 13.48 10.26 -1.78
N GLU A 489 13.12 11.50 -2.13
CA GLU A 489 13.79 12.20 -3.21
C GLU A 489 15.27 12.41 -2.95
N ALA A 490 15.64 12.71 -1.71
CA ALA A 490 17.02 12.94 -1.33
C ALA A 490 17.83 11.64 -1.42
N ILE A 491 17.31 10.52 -0.93
CA ILE A 491 17.96 9.21 -1.08
C ILE A 491 18.11 8.86 -2.56
N CYS A 492 17.08 9.06 -3.38
CA CYS A 492 17.13 8.82 -4.81
C CYS A 492 18.16 9.69 -5.56
N LYS A 493 18.57 10.83 -5.00
CA LYS A 493 19.66 11.66 -5.56
C LYS A 493 21.04 11.21 -5.09
N HIS A 494 21.12 10.59 -3.91
CA HIS A 494 22.37 10.16 -3.30
C HIS A 494 22.76 8.70 -3.63
N TRP A 495 21.78 7.88 -3.99
CA TRP A 495 21.95 6.46 -4.27
C TRP A 495 21.49 6.11 -5.68
N GLU A 496 22.43 5.82 -6.59
CA GLU A 496 22.07 5.50 -7.99
C GLU A 496 21.61 4.06 -8.19
N GLY A 497 22.04 3.14 -7.32
CA GLY A 497 21.68 1.72 -7.38
C GLY A 497 20.20 1.42 -7.10
N PRO A 498 19.80 0.14 -7.17
CA PRO A 498 18.44 -0.28 -6.85
C PRO A 498 18.09 -0.02 -5.40
N ILE A 499 16.80 0.22 -5.13
CA ILE A 499 16.25 0.46 -3.79
C ILE A 499 15.02 -0.44 -3.59
N SER A 500 14.89 -1.05 -2.41
CA SER A 500 13.68 -1.74 -1.96
C SER A 500 13.14 -1.07 -0.70
N LEU A 501 11.88 -0.61 -0.75
CA LEU A 501 11.22 0.17 0.29
C LEU A 501 9.92 -0.48 0.74
N ALA A 502 9.79 -0.71 2.05
CA ALA A 502 8.51 -1.01 2.66
C ALA A 502 7.88 0.26 3.26
N LEU A 503 6.68 0.60 2.79
CA LEU A 503 5.92 1.79 3.22
C LEU A 503 4.74 1.37 4.09
N TYR A 504 4.73 1.83 5.34
CA TYR A 504 3.67 1.54 6.30
C TYR A 504 2.55 2.60 6.23
N LEU A 505 1.51 2.33 5.43
CA LEU A 505 0.49 3.31 5.03
C LEU A 505 -0.94 2.79 5.22
N SER A 506 -1.91 3.65 5.48
CA SER A 506 -3.34 3.32 5.27
C SER A 506 -3.68 3.32 3.77
N ASP A 507 -4.87 2.82 3.40
CA ASP A 507 -5.34 2.91 2.01
C ASP A 507 -5.40 4.35 1.48
N ALA A 508 -5.88 5.29 2.30
CA ALA A 508 -5.90 6.71 1.97
C ALA A 508 -4.49 7.30 1.80
N GLU A 509 -3.56 6.94 2.69
CA GLU A 509 -2.17 7.37 2.61
C GLU A 509 -1.45 6.77 1.39
N ALA A 510 -1.75 5.54 0.98
CA ALA A 510 -1.21 4.95 -0.24
C ALA A 510 -1.61 5.76 -1.49
N GLN A 511 -2.81 6.33 -1.52
CA GLN A 511 -3.23 7.23 -2.59
C GLN A 511 -2.53 8.60 -2.53
N GLN A 512 -2.30 9.11 -1.33
CA GLN A 512 -1.50 10.33 -1.15
C GLN A 512 -0.07 10.11 -1.62
N PHE A 513 0.52 8.95 -1.29
CA PHE A 513 1.84 8.54 -1.76
C PHE A 513 1.88 8.42 -3.29
N LEU A 514 0.89 7.79 -3.92
CA LEU A 514 0.81 7.72 -5.39
C LEU A 514 0.85 9.11 -6.03
N ARG A 515 0.06 10.05 -5.50
CA ARG A 515 0.05 11.45 -5.99
C ARG A 515 1.37 12.16 -5.74
N TYR A 516 1.98 11.95 -4.58
CA TYR A 516 3.29 12.50 -4.24
C TYR A 516 4.37 12.01 -5.22
N ALA A 517 4.46 10.70 -5.43
CA ALA A 517 5.42 10.10 -6.35
C ALA A 517 5.21 10.57 -7.80
N GLN A 518 3.96 10.61 -8.27
CA GLN A 518 3.63 11.11 -9.61
C GLN A 518 3.91 12.60 -9.81
N GLY A 519 3.89 13.39 -8.73
CA GLY A 519 4.24 14.81 -8.75
C GLY A 519 5.74 15.11 -8.70
N SER A 520 6.57 14.10 -8.44
CA SER A 520 8.02 14.23 -8.30
C SER A 520 8.74 13.78 -9.58
N GLU A 521 9.45 14.69 -10.24
CA GLU A 521 10.26 14.36 -11.43
C GLU A 521 11.35 13.31 -11.13
N VAL A 522 11.90 13.35 -9.91
CA VAL A 522 12.95 12.42 -9.47
C VAL A 522 12.39 11.01 -9.30
N LEU A 523 11.24 10.87 -8.65
CA LEU A 523 10.66 9.55 -8.40
C LEU A 523 10.06 8.96 -9.68
N MET A 524 9.44 9.80 -10.52
CA MET A 524 8.87 9.36 -11.82
C MET A 524 9.93 8.89 -12.82
N SER A 525 11.14 9.44 -12.77
CA SER A 525 12.24 9.06 -13.68
C SER A 525 13.02 7.82 -13.22
N ARG A 526 12.75 7.31 -12.01
CA ARG A 526 13.45 6.16 -11.44
C ARG A 526 12.58 4.91 -11.41
N HIS A 527 12.96 3.91 -12.20
CA HIS A 527 12.26 2.62 -12.25
C HIS A 527 12.96 1.52 -11.44
N ASN A 528 14.16 1.76 -10.92
CA ASN A 528 14.89 0.81 -10.07
C ASN A 528 14.54 0.92 -8.57
N VAL A 529 13.35 1.42 -8.22
CA VAL A 529 12.89 1.55 -6.84
C VAL A 529 11.64 0.69 -6.63
N GLY A 530 11.75 -0.36 -5.84
CA GLY A 530 10.65 -1.22 -5.42
C GLY A 530 9.88 -0.58 -4.26
N TYR A 531 8.61 -0.25 -4.46
CA TYR A 531 7.74 0.31 -3.44
C TYR A 531 6.74 -0.76 -2.97
N HIS A 532 6.84 -1.23 -1.73
CA HIS A 532 5.96 -2.25 -1.17
C HIS A 532 5.07 -1.60 -0.09
N ILE A 533 3.76 -1.54 -0.29
CA ILE A 533 2.84 -1.00 0.71
C ILE A 533 2.48 -2.11 1.69
N VAL A 534 2.77 -1.89 2.97
CA VAL A 534 2.29 -2.71 4.08
C VAL A 534 1.22 -1.91 4.79
N TYR A 535 -0.03 -2.39 4.73
CA TYR A 535 -1.16 -1.63 5.23
C TYR A 535 -1.17 -1.55 6.76
N LYS A 536 -1.49 -0.36 7.29
CA LYS A 536 -1.54 -0.08 8.73
C LYS A 536 -2.53 -0.99 9.46
N GLU A 537 -2.06 -1.62 10.54
CA GLU A 537 -2.84 -2.47 11.44
C GLU A 537 -2.10 -2.62 12.77
N GLY A 538 -2.82 -2.82 13.87
CA GLY A 538 -2.19 -2.98 15.19
C GLY A 538 -1.73 -1.67 15.83
N GLN A 539 -1.10 -1.79 17.00
CA GLN A 539 -0.78 -0.64 17.85
C GLN A 539 0.65 -0.13 17.71
N PHE A 540 1.56 -0.95 17.20
CA PHE A 540 2.98 -0.64 17.11
C PHE A 540 3.42 -0.46 15.67
N TYR A 541 4.52 0.27 15.47
CA TYR A 541 5.19 0.28 14.18
C TYR A 541 5.92 -1.05 13.96
N PRO A 542 5.56 -1.88 12.95
CA PRO A 542 6.10 -3.22 12.79
C PRO A 542 7.46 -3.21 12.07
N VAL A 543 8.45 -2.50 12.62
CA VAL A 543 9.72 -2.15 11.98
C VAL A 543 10.45 -3.35 11.36
N ASN A 544 10.52 -4.47 12.07
CA ASN A 544 11.24 -5.65 11.62
C ASN A 544 10.49 -6.40 10.51
N LEU A 545 9.15 -6.44 10.57
CA LEU A 545 8.34 -6.96 9.46
C LEU A 545 8.57 -6.12 8.19
N LEU A 546 8.58 -4.79 8.32
CA LEU A 546 8.78 -3.89 7.18
C LEU A 546 10.17 -4.09 6.56
N ARG A 547 11.22 -4.21 7.39
CA ARG A 547 12.57 -4.56 6.91
C ARG A 547 12.56 -5.89 6.16
N ASN A 548 11.93 -6.93 6.71
CA ASN A 548 11.86 -8.25 6.07
C ASN A 548 11.10 -8.21 4.74
N VAL A 549 9.99 -7.45 4.65
CA VAL A 549 9.27 -7.24 3.39
C VAL A 549 10.18 -6.61 2.34
N ALA A 550 10.95 -5.59 2.69
CA ALA A 550 11.88 -4.95 1.76
C ALA A 550 13.06 -5.88 1.39
N MET A 551 13.64 -6.61 2.35
CA MET A 551 14.73 -7.56 2.12
C MET A 551 14.33 -8.71 1.19
N LYS A 552 13.13 -9.27 1.37
CA LYS A 552 12.65 -10.43 0.60
C LYS A 552 12.43 -10.14 -0.89
N HIS A 553 12.28 -8.86 -1.26
CA HIS A 553 11.91 -8.45 -2.62
C HIS A 553 13.04 -7.72 -3.36
N ILE A 554 14.28 -7.88 -2.90
CA ILE A 554 15.45 -7.46 -3.67
C ILE A 554 15.72 -8.44 -4.81
N SER A 555 16.35 -7.96 -5.88
CA SER A 555 16.80 -8.77 -7.01
C SER A 555 18.33 -8.94 -7.07
N THR A 556 19.06 -8.29 -6.16
CA THR A 556 20.53 -8.25 -6.14
C THR A 556 21.13 -9.19 -5.10
N PRO A 557 22.35 -9.71 -5.32
CA PRO A 557 22.99 -10.65 -4.40
C PRO A 557 23.38 -10.04 -3.04
N TYR A 558 23.52 -8.72 -2.97
CA TYR A 558 23.86 -8.00 -1.76
C TYR A 558 22.82 -6.92 -1.44
N MET A 559 22.72 -6.58 -0.16
CA MET A 559 21.85 -5.54 0.33
C MET A 559 22.58 -4.63 1.32
N PHE A 560 22.27 -3.34 1.26
CA PHE A 560 22.71 -2.33 2.21
C PHE A 560 21.53 -1.99 3.13
N LEU A 561 21.60 -2.46 4.38
CA LEU A 561 20.55 -2.31 5.38
C LEU A 561 20.66 -0.92 6.04
N SER A 562 19.74 -0.01 5.69
CA SER A 562 19.75 1.39 6.14
C SER A 562 18.40 1.82 6.70
N ASP A 563 18.41 2.83 7.56
CA ASP A 563 17.19 3.56 7.92
C ASP A 563 16.94 4.70 6.91
N ILE A 564 15.68 5.09 6.73
CA ILE A 564 15.28 6.14 5.77
C ILE A 564 15.81 7.53 6.13
N ASP A 565 16.19 7.75 7.37
CA ASP A 565 16.70 9.03 7.85
C ASP A 565 18.17 9.29 7.48
N PHE A 566 18.81 8.37 6.74
CA PHE A 566 20.21 8.48 6.32
C PHE A 566 20.35 8.84 4.85
N LEU A 567 21.26 9.78 4.57
CA LEU A 567 21.74 10.06 3.24
C LEU A 567 23.13 9.44 3.05
N PRO A 568 23.31 8.52 2.08
CA PRO A 568 24.61 7.96 1.77
C PRO A 568 25.51 9.00 1.08
N MET A 569 26.82 8.81 1.17
CA MET A 569 27.74 9.61 0.35
C MET A 569 27.53 9.38 -1.14
N TYR A 570 27.77 10.42 -1.94
CA TYR A 570 27.75 10.29 -3.40
C TYR A 570 28.76 9.23 -3.86
N GLY A 571 28.34 8.38 -4.80
CA GLY A 571 29.17 7.28 -5.31
C GLY A 571 29.29 6.08 -4.36
N LEU A 572 28.55 6.03 -3.25
CA LEU A 572 28.61 4.90 -2.31
C LEU A 572 28.23 3.58 -3.00
N TYR A 573 27.24 3.57 -3.89
CA TYR A 573 26.81 2.38 -4.62
C TYR A 573 27.98 1.70 -5.36
N GLU A 574 28.68 2.46 -6.20
CA GLU A 574 29.84 1.96 -6.95
C GLU A 574 31.02 1.57 -6.05
N TYR A 575 31.21 2.29 -4.95
CA TYR A 575 32.20 1.92 -3.95
C TYR A 575 31.89 0.58 -3.29
N LEU A 576 30.61 0.31 -2.98
CA LEU A 576 30.17 -0.95 -2.38
C LEU A 576 30.30 -2.12 -3.36
N ARG A 577 29.91 -1.96 -4.63
CA ARG A 577 30.11 -2.97 -5.69
C ARG A 577 31.57 -3.40 -5.80
N LYS A 578 32.51 -2.45 -5.72
CA LYS A 578 33.95 -2.76 -5.70
C LYS A 578 34.36 -3.46 -4.40
N SER A 579 33.82 -3.01 -3.27
CA SER A 579 34.16 -3.55 -1.96
C SER A 579 33.69 -5.00 -1.78
N VAL A 580 32.52 -5.37 -2.31
CA VAL A 580 32.01 -6.75 -2.21
C VAL A 580 32.91 -7.75 -2.93
N VAL A 581 33.52 -7.35 -4.06
CA VAL A 581 34.50 -8.16 -4.80
C VAL A 581 35.85 -8.17 -4.08
N GLN A 582 36.38 -6.99 -3.73
CA GLN A 582 37.71 -6.87 -3.10
C GLN A 582 37.82 -7.61 -1.76
N LEU A 583 36.71 -7.70 -1.02
CA LEU A 583 36.65 -8.36 0.27
C LEU A 583 36.06 -9.77 0.19
N ASP A 584 35.84 -10.31 -1.01
CA ASP A 584 35.37 -11.68 -1.27
C ASP A 584 34.10 -12.05 -0.49
N LEU A 585 33.10 -11.17 -0.53
CA LEU A 585 31.81 -11.43 0.13
C LEU A 585 31.08 -12.64 -0.48
N ALA A 586 31.39 -12.99 -1.72
CA ALA A 586 30.82 -14.16 -2.38
C ALA A 586 31.17 -15.48 -1.69
N ASN A 587 32.32 -15.57 -1.01
CA ASN A 587 32.78 -16.80 -0.35
C ASN A 587 32.96 -16.66 1.17
N THR A 588 32.86 -15.45 1.71
CA THR A 588 33.05 -15.19 3.14
C THR A 588 31.82 -14.57 3.78
N LYS A 589 31.52 -14.97 5.02
CA LYS A 589 30.49 -14.33 5.85
C LYS A 589 31.02 -13.01 6.40
N LYS A 590 30.86 -11.94 5.65
CA LYS A 590 31.25 -10.58 6.05
C LYS A 590 30.05 -9.65 6.08
N ALA A 591 30.03 -8.81 7.11
CA ALA A 591 29.15 -7.66 7.23
C ALA A 591 29.99 -6.40 7.09
N LEU A 592 29.89 -5.73 5.94
CA LEU A 592 30.66 -4.52 5.67
C LEU A 592 29.97 -3.32 6.33
N ILE A 593 30.62 -2.74 7.34
CA ILE A 593 30.08 -1.60 8.08
C ILE A 593 30.33 -0.32 7.29
N VAL A 594 29.26 0.45 7.08
CA VAL A 594 29.30 1.83 6.62
C VAL A 594 29.16 2.74 7.85
N PRO A 595 30.19 3.51 8.23
CA PRO A 595 30.15 4.41 9.38
C PRO A 595 29.07 5.50 9.25
N ALA A 596 28.37 5.72 10.35
CA ALA A 596 27.27 6.67 10.46
C ALA A 596 27.68 7.92 11.24
N PHE A 597 27.27 9.07 10.72
CA PHE A 597 27.42 10.39 11.33
C PHE A 597 26.06 11.07 11.45
N GLU A 598 25.96 12.14 12.25
CA GLU A 598 24.74 12.93 12.39
C GLU A 598 25.02 14.43 12.28
N THR A 599 24.05 15.15 11.77
CA THR A 599 23.96 16.61 11.90
C THR A 599 22.79 16.96 12.80
N LEU A 600 22.91 18.06 13.56
CA LEU A 600 21.80 18.66 14.28
C LEU A 600 21.11 19.77 13.48
N ARG A 601 21.60 20.06 12.27
CA ARG A 601 21.12 21.14 11.39
C ARG A 601 20.20 20.57 10.32
N TYR A 602 19.02 21.15 10.17
CA TYR A 602 18.06 20.79 9.10
C TYR A 602 18.59 21.06 7.69
N ARG A 603 19.55 21.97 7.54
CA ARG A 603 20.23 22.26 6.28
C ARG A 603 21.70 21.89 6.43
N LEU A 604 22.17 21.04 5.53
CA LEU A 604 23.54 20.58 5.48
C LEU A 604 24.08 20.78 4.06
N SER A 605 25.24 21.41 3.92
CA SER A 605 26.04 21.24 2.70
C SER A 605 26.65 19.85 2.80
N PHE A 606 26.11 18.90 2.05
CA PHE A 606 26.51 17.51 2.18
C PHE A 606 27.97 17.33 1.75
N PRO A 607 28.84 16.72 2.57
CA PRO A 607 30.25 16.58 2.23
C PRO A 607 30.44 15.73 0.99
N LYS A 608 31.33 16.15 0.10
CA LYS A 608 31.64 15.44 -1.16
C LYS A 608 32.76 14.41 -0.99
N SER A 609 33.48 14.45 0.12
CA SER A 609 34.63 13.58 0.38
C SER A 609 34.81 13.30 1.87
N LYS A 610 35.56 12.25 2.20
CA LYS A 610 35.98 11.96 3.58
C LYS A 610 36.73 13.14 4.21
N ALA A 611 37.60 13.82 3.46
CA ALA A 611 38.36 14.97 3.96
C ALA A 611 37.45 16.13 4.38
N GLU A 612 36.42 16.42 3.58
CA GLU A 612 35.42 17.44 3.90
C GLU A 612 34.59 17.04 5.14
N LEU A 613 34.16 15.77 5.21
CA LEU A 613 33.47 15.25 6.40
C LEU A 613 34.33 15.37 7.67
N LEU A 614 35.63 15.07 7.60
CA LEU A 614 36.56 15.21 8.74
C LEU A 614 36.68 16.67 9.18
N SER A 615 36.80 17.60 8.22
CA SER A 615 36.78 19.04 8.51
C SER A 615 35.48 19.45 9.22
N MET A 616 34.33 18.93 8.76
CA MET A 616 33.04 19.19 9.39
C MET A 616 32.91 18.61 10.81
N LEU A 617 33.54 17.47 11.10
CA LEU A 617 33.66 16.93 12.45
C LEU A 617 34.53 17.83 13.33
N ASP A 618 35.66 18.31 12.82
CA ASP A 618 36.59 19.18 13.56
C ASP A 618 35.97 20.54 13.88
N MET A 619 35.12 21.04 12.98
CA MET A 619 34.33 22.26 13.20
C MET A 619 33.10 22.06 14.10
N GLY A 620 32.80 20.83 14.55
CA GLY A 620 31.62 20.52 15.37
C GLY A 620 30.28 20.72 14.63
N THR A 621 30.29 20.59 13.31
CA THR A 621 29.07 20.67 12.48
C THR A 621 28.44 19.32 12.20
N LEU A 622 29.26 18.26 12.24
CA LEU A 622 28.86 16.86 12.26
C LEU A 622 29.33 16.22 13.56
N PHE A 623 28.68 15.12 13.92
CA PHE A 623 29.05 14.28 15.04
C PHE A 623 29.04 12.81 14.62
N THR A 624 29.73 11.96 15.39
CA THR A 624 29.51 10.52 15.26
C THR A 624 28.08 10.20 15.68
N PHE A 625 27.42 9.28 14.96
CA PHE A 625 25.99 9.04 15.16
C PHE A 625 25.68 8.63 16.60
N ARG A 626 24.68 9.27 17.20
CA ARG A 626 24.20 9.06 18.57
C ARG A 626 25.25 9.19 19.68
N TYR A 627 26.33 9.94 19.46
CA TYR A 627 27.44 10.06 20.42
C TYR A 627 27.02 10.44 21.86
N HIS A 628 25.93 11.21 22.00
CA HIS A 628 25.46 11.80 23.26
C HIS A 628 24.33 11.01 23.94
N VAL A 629 23.75 10.00 23.28
CA VAL A 629 22.58 9.26 23.78
C VAL A 629 22.71 7.74 23.70
N TRP A 630 23.50 7.22 22.76
CA TRP A 630 23.63 5.77 22.53
C TRP A 630 25.03 5.42 22.01
N THR A 631 26.06 5.82 22.75
CA THR A 631 27.47 5.64 22.35
C THR A 631 27.83 4.17 22.13
N LYS A 632 27.34 3.26 22.99
CA LYS A 632 27.62 1.81 22.90
C LYS A 632 27.18 1.21 21.57
N GLY A 633 26.09 1.70 20.99
CA GLY A 633 25.56 1.17 19.72
C GLY A 633 26.49 1.34 18.52
N HIS A 634 27.46 2.25 18.58
CA HIS A 634 28.37 2.52 17.47
C HIS A 634 29.85 2.55 17.87
N ALA A 635 30.18 2.49 19.16
CA ALA A 635 31.56 2.54 19.66
C ALA A 635 32.50 1.50 19.02
N PRO A 636 32.10 0.23 18.79
CA PRO A 636 32.96 -0.77 18.16
C PRO A 636 33.44 -0.39 16.75
N THR A 637 32.73 0.50 16.05
CA THR A 637 33.16 1.06 14.75
C THR A 637 34.55 1.72 14.84
N ASN A 638 34.97 2.17 16.02
CA ASN A 638 36.25 2.83 16.27
C ASN A 638 36.48 4.03 15.32
N PHE A 639 35.65 5.07 15.49
CA PHE A 639 35.72 6.28 14.65
C PHE A 639 37.09 6.95 14.69
N ALA A 640 37.84 6.86 15.79
CA ALA A 640 39.20 7.38 15.88
C ALA A 640 40.14 6.69 14.87
N LYS A 641 40.10 5.36 14.79
CA LYS A 641 40.80 4.58 13.76
C LYS A 641 40.26 4.89 12.36
N TRP A 642 38.94 5.03 12.21
CA TRP A 642 38.33 5.35 10.92
C TRP A 642 38.87 6.64 10.30
N ARG A 643 39.11 7.69 11.10
CA ARG A 643 39.59 8.99 10.59
C ARG A 643 40.86 8.86 9.73
N THR A 644 41.79 8.01 10.13
CA THR A 644 43.10 7.83 9.46
C THR A 644 43.18 6.55 8.61
N ALA A 645 42.22 5.63 8.72
CA ALA A 645 42.21 4.39 7.96
C ALA A 645 42.13 4.63 6.44
N THR A 646 42.98 3.93 5.70
CA THR A 646 42.99 3.88 4.23
C THR A 646 42.59 2.51 3.70
N THR A 647 42.64 1.48 4.53
CA THR A 647 42.24 0.10 4.23
C THR A 647 41.10 -0.36 5.14
N PRO A 648 40.24 -1.30 4.69
CA PRO A 648 39.22 -1.92 5.54
C PRO A 648 39.84 -2.59 6.76
N TYR A 649 39.13 -2.54 7.89
CA TYR A 649 39.61 -3.14 9.12
C TYR A 649 38.49 -3.85 9.88
N ARG A 650 38.84 -4.98 10.48
CA ARG A 650 37.95 -5.76 11.34
C ARG A 650 37.71 -5.05 12.68
N VAL A 651 36.50 -5.21 13.20
CA VAL A 651 36.11 -4.85 14.56
C VAL A 651 35.45 -6.05 15.23
N GLU A 652 35.55 -6.15 16.55
CA GLU A 652 34.86 -7.18 17.30
C GLU A 652 33.46 -6.70 17.67
N TRP A 653 32.50 -7.63 17.70
CA TRP A 653 31.16 -7.36 18.18
C TRP A 653 31.19 -7.08 19.69
N GLU A 654 30.38 -6.10 20.14
CA GLU A 654 30.15 -5.81 21.55
C GLU A 654 28.64 -5.70 21.84
N ALA A 655 28.26 -5.83 23.10
CA ALA A 655 26.86 -5.69 23.51
C ALA A 655 26.27 -4.34 23.06
N ASP A 656 25.02 -4.39 22.61
CA ASP A 656 24.25 -3.26 22.06
C ASP A 656 24.73 -2.74 20.69
N PHE A 657 25.75 -3.34 20.06
CA PHE A 657 26.28 -2.88 18.77
C PHE A 657 25.24 -2.96 17.66
N GLU A 658 25.04 -1.84 16.94
CA GLU A 658 24.01 -1.71 15.90
C GLU A 658 24.48 -0.91 14.67
N PRO A 659 25.56 -1.33 13.98
CA PRO A 659 26.04 -0.67 12.77
C PRO A 659 25.06 -0.77 11.61
N TYR A 660 25.31 0.00 10.56
CA TYR A 660 24.66 -0.17 9.27
C TYR A 660 25.58 -0.95 8.35
N VAL A 661 25.06 -2.04 7.77
CA VAL A 661 25.88 -3.07 7.14
C VAL A 661 25.43 -3.37 5.72
N VAL A 662 26.41 -3.72 4.89
CA VAL A 662 26.20 -4.42 3.63
C VAL A 662 26.45 -5.90 3.85
N VAL A 663 25.47 -6.71 3.50
CA VAL A 663 25.47 -8.17 3.68
C VAL A 663 24.92 -8.86 2.43
N ARG A 664 25.18 -10.15 2.31
CA ARG A 664 24.56 -11.00 1.29
C ARG A 664 23.07 -11.18 1.54
N GLN A 665 22.35 -11.48 0.47
CA GLN A 665 20.90 -11.68 0.50
C GLN A 665 20.43 -12.86 1.37
N ASP A 666 21.31 -13.83 1.65
CA ASP A 666 21.03 -15.00 2.48
C ASP A 666 21.25 -14.77 4.00
N CYS A 667 21.41 -13.51 4.42
CA CYS A 667 21.46 -13.15 5.84
C CYS A 667 20.12 -13.45 6.56
N PRO A 668 20.14 -13.66 7.90
CA PRO A 668 18.93 -13.85 8.69
C PRO A 668 17.96 -12.68 8.56
N GLU A 669 16.66 -12.97 8.61
CA GLU A 669 15.60 -11.98 8.74
C GLU A 669 15.65 -11.28 10.11
N TYR A 670 15.10 -10.07 10.22
CA TYR A 670 14.93 -9.40 11.50
C TYR A 670 13.87 -10.12 12.36
N ASP A 671 14.15 -10.36 13.64
CA ASP A 671 13.22 -11.04 14.54
C ASP A 671 11.96 -10.19 14.80
N ARG A 672 10.80 -10.73 14.42
CA ARG A 672 9.49 -10.05 14.48
C ARG A 672 8.95 -9.84 15.90
N ARG A 673 9.57 -10.40 16.95
CA ARG A 673 9.18 -10.13 18.34
C ARG A 673 9.45 -8.68 18.75
N PHE A 674 10.41 -8.03 18.10
CA PHE A 674 10.76 -6.63 18.37
C PHE A 674 9.98 -5.69 17.46
N VAL A 675 8.90 -5.12 18.00
CA VAL A 675 8.05 -4.10 17.37
C VAL A 675 8.24 -2.73 18.02
N GLY A 676 7.99 -1.66 17.27
CA GLY A 676 8.18 -0.29 17.74
C GLY A 676 9.67 0.06 17.96
N PHE A 677 9.97 0.64 19.13
CA PHE A 677 11.29 1.17 19.48
C PHE A 677 12.10 0.25 20.39
N GLY A 678 13.35 0.00 20.01
CA GLY A 678 14.36 -0.70 20.82
C GLY A 678 14.56 -2.15 20.41
N TRP A 679 15.79 -2.64 20.59
CA TRP A 679 16.24 -4.01 20.30
C TRP A 679 16.01 -4.56 18.88
N ASN A 680 15.42 -3.78 17.98
CA ASN A 680 15.12 -4.20 16.62
C ASN A 680 16.38 -4.53 15.79
N LYS A 681 17.31 -3.58 15.61
CA LYS A 681 18.55 -3.75 14.86
C LYS A 681 19.63 -4.49 15.65
N VAL A 682 19.71 -4.24 16.96
CA VAL A 682 20.64 -4.93 17.88
C VAL A 682 20.47 -6.45 17.81
N ALA A 683 19.23 -6.95 17.83
CA ALA A 683 18.95 -8.38 17.72
C ALA A 683 19.45 -8.99 16.40
N HIS A 684 19.24 -8.28 15.28
CA HIS A 684 19.70 -8.72 13.96
C HIS A 684 21.24 -8.79 13.87
N ILE A 685 21.93 -7.76 14.36
CA ILE A 685 23.40 -7.73 14.37
C ILE A 685 23.96 -8.81 15.31
N MET A 686 23.32 -9.06 16.46
CA MET A 686 23.66 -10.16 17.35
C MET A 686 23.50 -11.52 16.65
N GLU A 687 22.48 -11.70 15.82
CA GLU A 687 22.31 -12.94 15.05
C GLU A 687 23.36 -13.11 13.95
N LEU A 688 23.77 -12.03 13.27
CA LEU A 688 24.92 -12.07 12.35
C LEU A 688 26.20 -12.52 13.06
N ASP A 689 26.48 -11.95 14.24
CA ASP A 689 27.64 -12.33 15.05
C ASP A 689 27.58 -13.80 15.51
N ALA A 690 26.40 -14.29 15.91
CA ALA A 690 26.19 -15.68 16.29
C ALA A 690 26.36 -16.66 15.11
N GLN A 691 26.14 -16.18 13.88
CA GLN A 691 26.42 -16.91 12.65
C GLN A 691 27.86 -16.75 12.15
N GLU A 692 28.74 -16.19 12.98
CA GLU A 692 30.17 -16.00 12.76
C GLU A 692 30.48 -15.04 11.59
N TYR A 693 29.64 -14.03 11.37
CA TYR A 693 29.97 -12.96 10.42
C TYR A 693 31.15 -12.12 10.93
N GLU A 694 32.11 -11.86 10.05
CA GLU A 694 33.17 -10.89 10.31
C GLU A 694 32.66 -9.47 10.04
N PHE A 695 32.79 -8.59 11.03
CA PHE A 695 32.44 -7.18 10.90
C PHE A 695 33.64 -6.36 10.40
N THR A 696 33.56 -5.85 9.17
CA THR A 696 34.64 -5.10 8.52
C THR A 696 34.21 -3.66 8.24
N VAL A 697 34.88 -2.69 8.86
CA VAL A 697 34.61 -1.26 8.63
C VAL A 697 35.26 -0.77 7.34
N LEU A 698 34.45 -0.11 6.50
CA LEU A 698 34.91 0.47 5.25
C LEU A 698 35.53 1.87 5.47
N PRO A 699 36.78 2.10 5.03
CA PRO A 699 37.55 3.29 5.39
C PRO A 699 37.08 4.56 4.66
N ASN A 700 36.47 4.41 3.48
CA ASN A 700 36.10 5.53 2.60
C ASN A 700 34.60 5.61 2.33
N ALA A 701 33.79 4.86 3.07
CA ALA A 701 32.34 4.96 3.04
C ALA A 701 31.83 5.72 4.26
N TYR A 702 30.73 6.45 4.10
CA TYR A 702 29.99 7.04 5.20
C TYR A 702 28.55 7.36 4.79
N MET A 703 27.70 7.56 5.79
CA MET A 703 26.34 8.09 5.64
C MET A 703 26.05 9.10 6.75
N ILE A 704 25.09 10.00 6.51
CA ILE A 704 24.72 11.06 7.46
C ILE A 704 23.24 10.98 7.79
N HIS A 705 22.95 10.86 9.08
CA HIS A 705 21.61 10.97 9.64
C HIS A 705 21.13 12.42 9.59
N MET A 706 19.92 12.61 9.06
CA MET A 706 19.27 13.91 8.97
C MET A 706 18.28 14.12 10.13
N PRO A 707 18.21 15.33 10.73
CA PRO A 707 17.28 15.62 11.81
C PRO A 707 15.83 15.36 11.44
N HIS A 708 15.11 14.71 12.35
CA HIS A 708 13.68 14.42 12.19
C HIS A 708 12.96 14.44 13.54
N ALA A 709 11.63 14.57 13.49
CA ALA A 709 10.80 14.51 14.69
C ALA A 709 10.88 13.12 15.35
N PRO A 710 10.80 13.00 16.70
CA PRO A 710 10.72 11.71 17.38
C PRO A 710 9.48 10.92 16.93
N SER A 711 9.60 9.59 16.86
CA SER A 711 8.46 8.72 16.55
C SER A 711 7.49 8.60 17.74
N PHE A 712 6.30 8.08 17.48
CA PHE A 712 5.34 7.78 18.55
C PHE A 712 5.84 6.66 19.47
N ASP A 713 6.49 5.63 18.92
CA ASP A 713 6.98 4.49 19.72
C ASP A 713 8.15 4.85 20.64
N ILE A 714 9.05 5.77 20.27
CA ILE A 714 10.07 6.25 21.22
C ILE A 714 9.42 7.01 22.38
N THR A 715 8.31 7.72 22.12
CA THR A 715 7.53 8.40 23.17
C THR A 715 6.87 7.37 24.08
N LYS A 716 6.23 6.32 23.52
CA LYS A 716 5.69 5.19 24.30
C LYS A 716 6.76 4.51 25.15
N PHE A 717 7.92 4.20 24.58
CA PHE A 717 9.02 3.57 25.30
C PHE A 717 9.46 4.39 26.52
N ARG A 718 9.53 5.72 26.38
CA ARG A 718 9.92 6.64 27.45
C ARG A 718 8.85 6.75 28.55
N SER A 719 7.57 6.82 28.18
CA SER A 719 6.48 7.04 29.14
C SER A 719 5.94 5.74 29.77
N ASN A 720 5.99 4.61 29.07
CA ASN A 720 5.36 3.37 29.50
C ASN A 720 6.37 2.40 30.16
N LYS A 721 6.21 2.14 31.47
CA LYS A 721 7.03 1.19 32.22
C LYS A 721 6.85 -0.25 31.73
N GLN A 722 5.64 -0.66 31.41
CA GLN A 722 5.33 -2.01 30.92
C GLN A 722 6.01 -2.28 29.58
N TYR A 723 6.06 -1.29 28.68
CA TYR A 723 6.82 -1.40 27.43
C TYR A 723 8.28 -1.79 27.69
N ARG A 724 8.94 -1.12 28.64
CA ARG A 724 10.35 -1.39 28.97
C ARG A 724 10.56 -2.75 29.63
N ILE A 725 9.63 -3.16 30.49
CA ILE A 725 9.64 -4.51 31.09
C ILE A 725 9.54 -5.55 29.97
N CYS A 726 8.59 -5.40 29.06
CA CYS A 726 8.41 -6.33 27.96
C CYS A 726 9.59 -6.39 27.00
N LEU A 727 10.17 -5.24 26.67
CA LEU A 727 11.38 -5.22 25.85
C LEU A 727 12.53 -6.01 26.52
N LYS A 728 12.66 -5.90 27.84
CA LYS A 728 13.65 -6.66 28.61
C LYS A 728 13.34 -8.17 28.58
N THR A 729 12.10 -8.56 28.87
CA THR A 729 11.67 -9.96 28.82
C THR A 729 11.91 -10.58 27.43
N LEU A 730 11.50 -9.89 26.36
CA LEU A 730 11.68 -10.37 24.99
C LEU A 730 13.15 -10.45 24.58
N LYS A 731 13.99 -9.55 25.09
CA LYS A 731 15.45 -9.62 24.95
C LYS A 731 16.00 -10.90 25.58
N GLU A 732 15.65 -11.18 26.84
CA GLU A 732 16.12 -12.36 27.57
C GLU A 732 15.70 -13.65 26.83
N GLU A 733 14.44 -13.72 26.38
CA GLU A 733 13.93 -14.83 25.55
C GLU A 733 14.71 -14.97 24.24
N PHE A 734 14.99 -13.87 23.55
CA PHE A 734 15.78 -13.91 22.31
C PHE A 734 17.18 -14.47 22.55
N GLN A 735 17.87 -14.02 23.60
CA GLN A 735 19.21 -14.50 23.93
C GLN A 735 19.22 -16.00 24.30
N GLN A 736 18.18 -16.48 24.98
CA GLN A 736 17.99 -17.91 25.24
C GLN A 736 17.78 -18.70 23.94
N ASP A 737 16.93 -18.21 23.04
CA ASP A 737 16.69 -18.83 21.74
C ASP A 737 17.96 -18.87 20.88
N MET A 738 18.75 -17.79 20.89
CA MET A 738 20.06 -17.71 20.24
C MET A 738 21.01 -18.78 20.78
N SER A 739 21.06 -18.96 22.10
CA SER A 739 21.88 -19.99 22.74
C SER A 739 21.45 -21.40 22.37
N ARG A 740 20.13 -21.65 22.24
CA ARG A 740 19.60 -22.94 21.77
C ARG A 740 19.92 -23.20 20.30
N ARG A 741 19.86 -22.17 19.45
CA ARG A 741 20.04 -22.29 17.99
C ARG A 741 21.52 -22.39 17.59
N TYR A 742 22.39 -21.60 18.20
CA TYR A 742 23.80 -21.44 17.79
C TYR A 742 24.81 -21.98 18.82
N GLY A 743 24.34 -22.50 19.96
CA GLY A 743 25.18 -23.18 20.94
C GLY A 743 26.28 -22.28 21.52
N PHE A 744 27.53 -22.78 21.48
CA PHE A 744 28.67 -22.12 22.11
C PHE A 744 28.93 -20.70 21.59
N ALA A 745 28.71 -20.43 20.29
CA ALA A 745 28.90 -19.12 19.69
C ALA A 745 28.00 -18.03 20.32
N ALA A 746 26.85 -18.44 20.89
CA ALA A 746 25.87 -17.55 21.49
C ALA A 746 25.93 -17.46 23.02
N LEU A 747 26.73 -18.30 23.70
CA LEU A 747 26.83 -18.28 25.17
C LEU A 747 27.35 -16.94 25.72
N LYS A 748 28.17 -16.23 24.94
CA LYS A 748 28.70 -14.91 25.28
C LYS A 748 27.61 -13.85 25.52
N TYR A 749 26.40 -14.07 24.99
CA TYR A 749 25.28 -13.14 25.17
C TYR A 749 24.55 -13.30 26.51
N LEU A 750 24.59 -14.49 27.12
CA LEU A 750 23.95 -14.77 28.41
C LEU A 750 24.76 -14.20 29.58
N THR A 751 26.08 -14.15 29.46
CA THR A 751 27.00 -13.64 30.49
C THR A 751 27.07 -12.11 30.56
N ALA A 752 26.57 -11.41 29.53
CA ALA A 752 26.67 -9.95 29.44
C ALA A 752 25.82 -9.18 30.47
N GLU A 753 24.85 -9.83 31.15
CA GLU A 753 24.02 -9.20 32.19
C GLU A 753 24.49 -9.45 33.63
N ASN A 754 25.30 -10.49 33.89
CA ASN A 754 25.79 -10.75 35.25
C ASN A 754 26.86 -9.75 35.75
N ASN A 755 27.33 -8.86 34.88
CA ASN A 755 28.37 -7.86 35.17
C ASN A 755 27.90 -6.40 34.96
N SER A 756 26.59 -6.15 34.83
CA SER A 756 26.03 -4.80 34.57
C SER A 756 25.09 -4.31 35.65
#